data_AF-A0A6N9A2L9-F1
#
_entry.id   AF-A0A6N9A2L9-F1
#
_cell.length_a   1.000
_cell.length_b   1.000
_cell.length_c   1.000
_cell.angle_alpha   90.00
_cell.angle_beta   90.00
_cell.angle_gamma   90.00
#
_symmetry.space_group_name_H-M   'P 1'
#
loop_
_entity.id
_entity.type
_entity.pdbx_description
1 polymer ?
#
loop_
_entity_poly.entity_id
_entity_poly.type
_entity_poly.pdbx_seq_one_letter_code
_entity_poly.pdbx_strand_id
1 'polypeptide(L)'
;MALAPRRQLENRVSRAAARAAVAGIPSIVTLAVPAEESDPLAVAMQAEPPFVYLELPDRGFAMAAFGEAGRILTPPTEERFGLASSALLDLADRTHSLAWDGADPEPLLIGGFSFSPVDTWPGFPSGRMVLPELAYIRRDTDRRVWVAAAEVKGDSDPTEVAARLIEIIGPSGPLKKGPETLHSGPTGPSRPYELDLFDPDYLAAAKEAVRVIRDGALQKVAFARRVDLDYRPSLGPFLATLRNLYGRCAIFAFGRADGRVFCGASPELLARVTGVRMETVALAGTAPRGRTDSEEQQLADRLINDEKELQEHGLVRSELRKQLAKDGFVLDPPEPTGVLRLPGILHLATPISAVAPVGTNVLDVVGSLHPTPAVGGLPGKKALAWIADHEPFDRGWYAGPIGYCDLSGNGEFHVALRSCLMEDNRIGLFAGAGIVSASSPVQELAETNLKLKALLRAFYDDGDHRRRTYATADALVSALQAGGVAGVVISPGSRSTPLVLAVHEDGPPSYIVLDERSAGFLALGMARSTGLPVALVCTSGSAAANYLPALVEADRARIPLVVLTADRPPGSLDRDTPQTIDQIGLYGSRTRAAVNFDTRECDPMRVADQALQAIGATYPPHAGPVHLNVPFAKPLEPPSRRDPLPSFNLTLPAESEVPIQTGSVEALQDLFEQAERGLIVAGPQETGPAARESLIRISRESGWPLLADGLSMLRQTPFENLITTGDMLASDPVFVGGYSPDAVLRLGGTPTGTASQDWLAGLQAAEMVLDPDSRWTAPGRQIVLRDPIAPLLGRISPSPAKPCWTDSWKSAERRLRERRRSERGNHPHSELAVTGMILDHEPMVWVGSSLPVRHVNAMMEPGCGATVWGNRGACGIDGAIATAAGCALGIGQRLVALMGDLSFLHDVGSLNAARSLKVDLTVVVLDNGGGAIFDSLPYLKSLHQPTDTEDFQRIRDLFYTPHNQDLAAIARGFGVRGDRIDPHDLRDGLKQARAQPGVSVLIVKSNPRETFAAYDRLYGR
;
A
#
# COMPACT_ATOMS: atom_id res chain seq x y z
N MET A 1 36.64 -30.36 -40.34
CA MET A 1 37.50 -29.51 -41.19
C MET A 1 38.12 -30.33 -42.33
N ALA A 2 38.25 -29.76 -43.53
CA ALA A 2 38.97 -30.39 -44.66
C ALA A 2 40.48 -30.57 -44.37
N LEU A 3 41.19 -31.41 -45.15
CA LEU A 3 42.62 -31.71 -44.98
C LEU A 3 43.56 -30.49 -45.14
N ALA A 4 43.16 -29.49 -45.94
CA ALA A 4 43.98 -28.30 -46.23
C ALA A 4 44.16 -27.33 -45.04
N PRO A 5 43.10 -26.94 -44.29
CA PRO A 5 43.26 -26.05 -43.13
C PRO A 5 43.97 -26.69 -41.93
N ARG A 6 43.93 -28.03 -41.78
CA ARG A 6 44.71 -28.75 -40.76
C ARG A 6 46.22 -28.56 -40.96
N ARG A 7 46.71 -28.69 -42.21
CA ARG A 7 48.13 -28.48 -42.53
C ARG A 7 48.61 -27.04 -42.31
N GLN A 8 47.74 -26.05 -42.54
CA GLN A 8 48.08 -24.65 -42.26
C GLN A 8 48.27 -24.39 -40.76
N LEU A 9 47.41 -24.99 -39.93
CA LEU A 9 47.54 -24.95 -38.47
C LEU A 9 48.80 -25.68 -37.99
N GLU A 10 49.06 -26.90 -38.46
CA GLU A 10 50.29 -27.66 -38.13
C GLU A 10 51.56 -26.88 -38.51
N ASN A 11 51.57 -26.19 -39.65
CA ASN A 11 52.67 -25.32 -40.05
C ASN A 11 52.82 -24.10 -39.12
N ARG A 12 51.71 -23.51 -38.65
CA ARG A 12 51.73 -22.39 -37.71
C ARG A 12 52.26 -22.83 -36.36
N VAL A 13 51.85 -24.00 -35.87
CA VAL A 13 52.37 -24.61 -34.64
C VAL A 13 53.85 -24.92 -34.77
N SER A 14 54.29 -25.48 -35.90
CA SER A 14 55.72 -25.79 -36.13
C SER A 14 56.59 -24.53 -36.04
N ARG A 15 56.12 -23.39 -36.58
CA ARG A 15 56.82 -22.11 -36.45
C ARG A 15 56.83 -21.60 -35.00
N ALA A 16 55.73 -21.75 -34.28
CA ALA A 16 55.62 -21.36 -32.88
C ALA A 16 56.55 -22.21 -31.99
N ALA A 17 56.63 -23.52 -32.22
CA ALA A 17 57.53 -24.45 -31.53
C ALA A 17 59.00 -24.11 -31.82
N ALA A 18 59.35 -23.85 -33.08
CA ALA A 18 60.70 -23.41 -33.44
C ALA A 18 61.09 -22.10 -32.73
N ARG A 19 60.17 -21.13 -32.68
CA ARG A 19 60.38 -19.88 -31.93
C ARG A 19 60.53 -20.13 -30.43
N ALA A 20 59.70 -21.00 -29.85
CA ALA A 20 59.75 -21.34 -28.43
C ALA A 20 61.08 -22.02 -28.05
N ALA A 21 61.58 -22.91 -28.91
CA ALA A 21 62.87 -23.56 -28.73
C ALA A 21 64.05 -22.57 -28.75
N VAL A 22 63.98 -21.54 -29.60
CA VAL A 22 65.01 -20.49 -29.70
C VAL A 22 64.92 -19.50 -28.54
N ALA A 23 63.71 -19.07 -28.16
CA ALA A 23 63.50 -18.08 -27.11
C ALA A 23 63.61 -18.66 -25.69
N GLY A 24 63.58 -19.98 -25.53
CA GLY A 24 63.61 -20.65 -24.23
C GLY A 24 62.35 -20.46 -23.39
N ILE A 25 61.29 -19.90 -23.98
CA ILE A 25 59.99 -19.62 -23.37
C ILE A 25 58.87 -20.06 -24.33
N PRO A 26 57.73 -20.55 -23.82
CA PRO A 26 56.65 -21.05 -24.68
C PRO A 26 56.07 -19.96 -25.61
N SER A 27 55.64 -20.37 -26.80
CA SER A 27 54.84 -19.55 -27.73
C SER A 27 53.35 -19.88 -27.55
N ILE A 28 52.46 -19.06 -28.12
CA ILE A 28 51.02 -19.37 -28.14
C ILE A 28 50.54 -19.46 -29.58
N VAL A 29 49.68 -20.43 -29.88
CA VAL A 29 48.98 -20.50 -31.16
C VAL A 29 47.50 -20.34 -30.91
N THR A 30 46.85 -19.46 -31.68
CA THR A 30 45.40 -19.27 -31.62
C THR A 30 44.74 -19.65 -32.95
N LEU A 31 43.56 -20.25 -32.86
CA LEU A 31 42.71 -20.61 -33.99
C LEU A 31 41.34 -19.94 -33.80
N ALA A 32 40.95 -19.08 -34.73
CA ALA A 32 39.63 -18.48 -34.79
C ALA A 32 38.79 -19.11 -35.90
N VAL A 33 37.54 -19.49 -35.60
CA VAL A 33 36.58 -20.01 -36.58
C VAL A 33 35.21 -19.35 -36.40
N PRO A 34 34.37 -19.25 -37.45
CA PRO A 34 33.01 -18.75 -37.30
C PRO A 34 32.18 -19.64 -36.37
N ALA A 35 31.31 -19.04 -35.58
CA ALA A 35 30.46 -19.75 -34.62
C ALA A 35 28.96 -19.61 -34.95
N GLU A 36 28.18 -20.65 -34.62
CA GLU A 36 26.72 -20.60 -34.68
C GLU A 36 26.13 -19.63 -33.63
N GLU A 37 24.85 -19.28 -33.79
CA GLU A 37 24.14 -18.44 -32.81
C GLU A 37 24.00 -19.16 -31.47
N SER A 38 24.39 -18.47 -30.39
CA SER A 38 24.19 -18.94 -29.02
C SER A 38 24.15 -17.74 -28.08
N ASP A 39 23.43 -17.85 -26.97
CA ASP A 39 23.49 -16.87 -25.88
C ASP A 39 24.84 -16.99 -25.15
N PRO A 40 25.73 -15.97 -25.18
CA PRO A 40 27.03 -16.02 -24.51
C PRO A 40 26.94 -16.31 -23.00
N LEU A 41 25.88 -15.88 -22.31
CA LEU A 41 25.70 -16.22 -20.89
C LEU A 41 25.35 -17.69 -20.72
N ALA A 42 24.52 -18.25 -21.60
CA ALA A 42 24.22 -19.68 -21.59
C ALA A 42 25.46 -20.52 -21.90
N VAL A 43 26.36 -20.01 -22.76
CA VAL A 43 27.68 -20.61 -22.99
C VAL A 43 28.54 -20.54 -21.72
N ALA A 44 28.65 -19.38 -21.09
CA ALA A 44 29.45 -19.19 -19.87
C ALA A 44 29.03 -20.12 -18.72
N MET A 45 27.72 -20.35 -18.56
CA MET A 45 27.17 -21.18 -17.47
C MET A 45 27.24 -22.70 -17.72
N GLN A 46 27.78 -23.15 -18.86
CA GLN A 46 28.00 -24.58 -19.14
C GLN A 46 29.26 -25.15 -18.49
N ALA A 47 30.17 -24.30 -18.02
CA ALA A 47 31.42 -24.73 -17.39
C ALA A 47 31.46 -24.37 -15.90
N GLU A 48 32.11 -25.22 -15.11
CA GLU A 48 32.50 -24.85 -13.75
C GLU A 48 33.67 -23.85 -13.77
N PRO A 49 33.83 -23.01 -12.74
CA PRO A 49 35.01 -22.15 -12.62
C PRO A 49 36.34 -22.92 -12.78
N PRO A 50 37.36 -22.33 -13.41
CA PRO A 50 37.46 -20.92 -13.82
C PRO A 50 36.79 -20.63 -15.17
N PHE A 51 35.96 -19.59 -15.17
CA PHE A 51 35.41 -18.99 -16.38
C PHE A 51 35.38 -17.47 -16.24
N VAL A 52 35.26 -16.77 -17.35
CA VAL A 52 34.97 -15.34 -17.39
C VAL A 52 33.81 -15.08 -18.34
N TYR A 53 32.89 -14.23 -17.91
CA TYR A 53 31.82 -13.71 -18.72
C TYR A 53 31.84 -12.19 -18.66
N LEU A 54 31.76 -11.54 -19.81
CA LEU A 54 31.66 -10.10 -19.95
C LEU A 54 30.73 -9.78 -21.12
N GLU A 55 29.74 -8.93 -20.89
CA GLU A 55 28.81 -8.46 -21.92
C GLU A 55 28.63 -6.95 -21.81
N LEU A 56 28.69 -6.28 -22.96
CA LEU A 56 28.42 -4.87 -23.16
C LEU A 56 27.18 -4.77 -24.09
N PRO A 57 25.95 -4.81 -23.55
CA PRO A 57 24.75 -4.98 -24.35
C PRO A 57 24.52 -3.83 -25.36
N ASP A 58 24.83 -2.60 -24.96
CA ASP A 58 24.72 -1.39 -25.79
C ASP A 58 25.74 -1.34 -26.94
N ARG A 59 26.79 -2.17 -26.87
CA ARG A 59 27.85 -2.30 -27.88
C ARG A 59 27.73 -3.57 -28.71
N GLY A 60 26.76 -4.43 -28.43
CA GLY A 60 26.64 -5.73 -29.09
C GLY A 60 27.84 -6.66 -28.83
N PHE A 61 28.65 -6.38 -27.80
CA PHE A 61 29.82 -7.19 -27.47
C PHE A 61 29.51 -8.17 -26.33
N ALA A 62 29.93 -9.42 -26.47
CA ALA A 62 29.91 -10.38 -25.38
C ALA A 62 31.00 -11.43 -25.53
N MET A 63 31.54 -11.89 -24.40
CA MET A 63 32.59 -12.89 -24.34
C MET A 63 32.31 -13.89 -23.22
N ALA A 64 32.36 -15.17 -23.55
CA ALA A 64 32.39 -16.28 -22.59
C ALA A 64 33.72 -17.03 -22.77
N ALA A 65 34.53 -17.07 -21.73
CA ALA A 65 35.92 -17.50 -21.78
C ALA A 65 36.23 -18.57 -20.72
N PHE A 66 37.04 -19.55 -21.11
CA PHE A 66 37.32 -20.76 -20.34
C PHE A 66 38.80 -21.13 -20.43
N GLY A 67 39.34 -21.66 -19.33
CA GLY A 67 40.74 -22.07 -19.25
C GLY A 67 41.74 -20.92 -19.40
N GLU A 68 43.03 -21.25 -19.33
CA GLU A 68 44.13 -20.27 -19.45
C GLU A 68 45.23 -20.83 -20.37
N ALA A 69 45.33 -20.30 -21.60
CA ALA A 69 46.43 -20.61 -22.51
C ALA A 69 47.64 -19.69 -22.30
N GLY A 70 47.40 -18.51 -21.74
CA GLY A 70 48.41 -17.54 -21.35
C GLY A 70 47.87 -16.64 -20.24
N ARG A 71 48.77 -16.06 -19.44
CA ARG A 71 48.37 -15.13 -18.37
C ARG A 71 49.44 -14.09 -18.08
N ILE A 72 48.98 -12.94 -17.64
CA ILE A 72 49.78 -11.85 -17.09
C ILE A 72 49.36 -11.70 -15.63
N LEU A 73 50.33 -11.85 -14.73
CA LEU A 73 50.16 -11.63 -13.30
C LEU A 73 51.15 -10.56 -12.86
N THR A 74 50.66 -9.60 -12.08
CA THR A 74 51.47 -8.48 -11.61
C THR A 74 51.50 -8.42 -10.09
N PRO A 75 52.66 -8.11 -9.49
CA PRO A 75 52.80 -8.04 -8.05
C PRO A 75 52.03 -6.84 -7.46
N PRO A 76 51.70 -6.86 -6.15
CA PRO A 76 51.02 -5.77 -5.45
C PRO A 76 51.92 -4.53 -5.34
N THR A 77 51.93 -3.74 -6.41
CA THR A 77 52.78 -2.55 -6.57
C THR A 77 52.03 -1.47 -7.35
N GLU A 78 52.44 -0.20 -7.22
CA GLU A 78 51.88 0.89 -8.03
C GLU A 78 52.24 0.75 -9.52
N GLU A 79 53.31 0.03 -9.85
CA GLU A 79 53.77 -0.22 -11.22
C GLU A 79 53.01 -1.35 -11.92
N ARG A 80 52.03 -1.98 -11.26
CA ARG A 80 51.29 -3.14 -11.77
C ARG A 80 50.74 -2.96 -13.19
N PHE A 81 50.25 -1.78 -13.54
CA PHE A 81 49.72 -1.51 -14.87
C PHE A 81 50.80 -1.46 -15.95
N GLY A 82 51.93 -0.81 -15.66
CA GLY A 82 53.08 -0.75 -16.57
C GLY A 82 53.76 -2.12 -16.76
N LEU A 83 53.82 -2.92 -15.68
CA LEU A 83 54.27 -4.31 -15.76
C LEU A 83 53.32 -5.17 -16.61
N ALA A 84 52.00 -4.97 -16.47
CA ALA A 84 51.02 -5.68 -17.29
C ALA A 84 51.10 -5.28 -18.77
N SER A 85 51.27 -3.98 -19.05
CA SER A 85 51.53 -3.44 -20.39
C SER A 85 52.77 -4.09 -21.02
N SER A 86 53.89 -4.12 -20.31
CA SER A 86 55.13 -4.71 -20.81
C SER A 86 54.97 -6.21 -21.10
N ALA A 87 54.32 -6.94 -20.20
CA ALA A 87 54.03 -8.36 -20.37
C ALA A 87 53.06 -8.64 -21.53
N LEU A 88 52.15 -7.71 -21.85
CA LEU A 88 51.27 -7.81 -23.01
C LEU A 88 52.06 -7.77 -24.32
N LEU A 89 53.04 -6.87 -24.43
CA LEU A 89 53.93 -6.78 -25.61
C LEU A 89 54.74 -8.07 -25.80
N ASP A 90 55.29 -8.61 -24.72
CA ASP A 90 56.03 -9.89 -24.74
C ASP A 90 55.14 -11.09 -25.12
N LEU A 91 53.86 -11.06 -24.72
CA LEU A 91 52.88 -12.07 -25.09
C LEU A 91 52.47 -11.94 -26.56
N ALA A 92 52.24 -10.70 -27.02
CA ALA A 92 51.89 -10.40 -28.39
C ALA A 92 52.97 -10.85 -29.37
N ASP A 93 54.24 -10.59 -29.05
CA ASP A 93 55.37 -11.01 -29.89
C ASP A 93 55.45 -12.53 -30.07
N ARG A 94 55.01 -13.31 -29.07
CA ARG A 94 55.06 -14.79 -29.07
C ARG A 94 53.75 -15.47 -29.45
N THR A 95 52.72 -14.72 -29.81
CA THR A 95 51.42 -15.28 -30.18
C THR A 95 51.28 -15.36 -31.70
N HIS A 96 50.89 -16.53 -32.18
CA HIS A 96 50.75 -16.85 -33.59
C HIS A 96 49.28 -17.15 -33.92
N SER A 97 48.53 -16.13 -34.33
CA SER A 97 47.12 -16.29 -34.68
C SER A 97 46.89 -16.86 -36.07
N LEU A 98 45.82 -17.64 -36.22
CA LEU A 98 45.28 -18.14 -37.49
C LEU A 98 43.76 -17.99 -37.48
N ALA A 99 43.20 -17.34 -38.50
CA ALA A 99 41.76 -17.32 -38.76
C ALA A 99 41.38 -18.30 -39.86
N TRP A 100 40.23 -18.94 -39.71
CA TRP A 100 39.62 -19.78 -40.73
C TRP A 100 38.30 -19.18 -41.21
N ASP A 101 38.00 -19.39 -42.49
CA ASP A 101 36.73 -19.01 -43.14
C ASP A 101 36.31 -17.54 -42.93
N GLY A 102 37.28 -16.63 -42.94
CA GLY A 102 37.05 -15.20 -42.77
C GLY A 102 36.70 -14.76 -41.35
N ALA A 103 36.84 -15.65 -40.35
CA ALA A 103 36.72 -15.28 -38.94
C ALA A 103 37.74 -14.20 -38.57
N ASP A 104 37.38 -13.36 -37.61
CA ASP A 104 38.29 -12.38 -37.03
C ASP A 104 39.37 -13.11 -36.20
N PRO A 105 40.67 -13.04 -36.55
CA PRO A 105 41.73 -13.78 -35.86
C PRO A 105 42.10 -13.23 -34.48
N GLU A 106 41.54 -12.09 -34.04
CA GLU A 106 42.02 -11.35 -32.87
C GLU A 106 41.76 -12.08 -31.53
N PRO A 107 42.81 -12.60 -30.86
CA PRO A 107 42.66 -13.13 -29.52
C PRO A 107 42.53 -11.98 -28.51
N LEU A 108 41.65 -12.18 -27.53
CA LEU A 108 41.42 -11.21 -26.45
C LEU A 108 41.93 -11.74 -25.13
N LEU A 109 42.68 -10.90 -24.42
CA LEU A 109 42.93 -11.08 -22.99
C LEU A 109 41.78 -10.46 -22.22
N ILE A 110 41.36 -11.11 -21.14
CA ILE A 110 40.29 -10.64 -20.26
C ILE A 110 40.72 -10.75 -18.80
N GLY A 111 40.34 -9.76 -17.98
CA GLY A 111 40.85 -9.71 -16.61
C GLY A 111 40.51 -8.45 -15.85
N GLY A 112 41.29 -8.18 -14.81
CA GLY A 112 41.10 -7.04 -13.94
C GLY A 112 42.24 -6.82 -12.95
N PHE A 113 42.11 -5.75 -12.17
CA PHE A 113 43.10 -5.26 -11.23
C PHE A 113 42.44 -4.88 -9.90
N SER A 114 43.19 -4.96 -8.82
CA SER A 114 42.74 -4.51 -7.51
C SER A 114 42.71 -2.98 -7.41
N PHE A 115 41.80 -2.46 -6.58
CA PHE A 115 41.62 -1.04 -6.31
C PHE A 115 42.89 -0.40 -5.73
N SER A 116 43.49 -1.05 -4.74
CA SER A 116 44.78 -0.68 -4.14
C SER A 116 45.82 -1.75 -4.45
N PRO A 117 47.13 -1.44 -4.41
CA PRO A 117 48.20 -2.42 -4.63
C PRO A 117 48.39 -3.36 -3.43
N VAL A 118 47.31 -4.05 -3.02
CA VAL A 118 47.27 -5.00 -1.91
C VAL A 118 46.49 -6.25 -2.36
N ASP A 119 47.04 -7.43 -2.08
CA ASP A 119 46.44 -8.72 -2.44
C ASP A 119 45.72 -9.33 -1.25
N THR A 120 44.47 -8.94 -1.05
CA THR A 120 43.62 -9.42 0.07
C THR A 120 42.59 -10.47 -0.35
N TRP A 121 42.14 -10.45 -1.61
CA TRP A 121 41.12 -11.35 -2.14
C TRP A 121 41.78 -12.55 -2.84
N PRO A 122 41.70 -13.78 -2.29
CA PRO A 122 42.32 -14.92 -2.93
C PRO A 122 41.70 -15.19 -4.30
N GLY A 123 42.54 -15.51 -5.28
CA GLY A 123 42.13 -15.66 -6.69
C GLY A 123 41.93 -14.33 -7.45
N PHE A 124 41.95 -13.19 -6.77
CA PHE A 124 41.79 -11.84 -7.35
C PHE A 124 43.00 -10.95 -7.00
N PRO A 125 44.19 -11.22 -7.61
CA PRO A 125 45.43 -10.52 -7.27
C PRO A 125 45.48 -9.10 -7.87
N SER A 126 46.59 -8.41 -7.63
CA SER A 126 46.75 -6.99 -7.95
C SER A 126 46.56 -6.66 -9.43
N GLY A 127 46.96 -7.58 -10.30
CA GLY A 127 46.57 -7.57 -11.70
C GLY A 127 46.60 -8.98 -12.26
N ARG A 128 45.54 -9.34 -12.99
CA ARG A 128 45.41 -10.61 -13.69
C ARG A 128 44.72 -10.39 -15.02
N MET A 129 45.44 -10.64 -16.11
CA MET A 129 44.87 -10.75 -17.47
C MET A 129 45.09 -12.17 -17.98
N VAL A 130 44.06 -12.78 -18.56
CA VAL A 130 44.10 -14.17 -19.03
C VAL A 130 43.80 -14.19 -20.52
N LEU A 131 44.63 -14.89 -21.28
CA LEU A 131 44.32 -15.35 -22.63
C LEU A 131 43.62 -16.72 -22.51
N PRO A 132 42.32 -16.82 -22.81
CA PRO A 132 41.56 -18.07 -22.58
C PRO A 132 42.02 -19.22 -23.48
N GLU A 133 41.92 -20.46 -22.99
CA GLU A 133 42.09 -21.64 -23.86
C GLU A 133 40.96 -21.75 -24.87
N LEU A 134 39.75 -21.32 -24.51
CA LEU A 134 38.58 -21.26 -25.37
C LEU A 134 37.75 -20.01 -25.06
N ALA A 135 37.32 -19.28 -26.08
CA ALA A 135 36.41 -18.16 -25.95
C ALA A 135 35.36 -18.15 -27.06
N TYR A 136 34.10 -17.96 -26.66
CA TYR A 136 33.02 -17.54 -27.55
C TYR A 136 32.95 -16.02 -27.53
N ILE A 137 33.12 -15.38 -28.68
CA ILE A 137 33.11 -13.92 -28.81
C ILE A 137 32.03 -13.51 -29.80
N ARG A 138 31.14 -12.61 -29.37
CA ARG A 138 30.17 -11.92 -30.20
C ARG A 138 30.57 -10.45 -30.29
N ARG A 139 30.73 -9.95 -31.52
CA ARG A 139 30.95 -8.53 -31.86
C ARG A 139 29.84 -8.14 -32.85
N ASP A 140 29.05 -7.13 -32.53
CA ASP A 140 27.87 -6.76 -33.32
C ASP A 140 26.83 -7.90 -33.49
N THR A 141 25.79 -7.71 -34.29
CA THR A 141 24.74 -8.74 -34.52
C THR A 141 25.24 -9.93 -35.35
N ASP A 142 26.28 -9.72 -36.17
CA ASP A 142 26.59 -10.63 -37.27
C ASP A 142 27.95 -11.34 -37.13
N ARG A 143 28.85 -10.88 -36.26
CA ARG A 143 30.19 -11.49 -36.12
C ARG A 143 30.28 -12.32 -34.84
N ARG A 144 30.39 -13.64 -35.03
CA ARG A 144 30.44 -14.64 -33.97
C ARG A 144 31.61 -15.57 -34.23
N VAL A 145 32.52 -15.69 -33.27
CA VAL A 145 33.71 -16.52 -33.44
C VAL A 145 33.98 -17.37 -32.20
N TRP A 146 34.48 -18.57 -32.43
CA TRP A 146 35.19 -19.34 -31.42
C TRP A 146 36.68 -19.12 -31.60
N VAL A 147 37.37 -18.76 -30.52
CA VAL A 147 38.83 -18.69 -30.48
C VAL A 147 39.32 -19.74 -29.49
N ALA A 148 40.16 -20.68 -29.94
CA ALA A 148 40.96 -21.48 -29.01
C ALA A 148 42.42 -21.11 -29.08
N ALA A 149 43.08 -21.23 -27.94
CA ALA A 149 44.50 -20.98 -27.78
C ALA A 149 45.17 -22.16 -27.08
N ALA A 150 46.40 -22.44 -27.48
CA ALA A 150 47.23 -23.45 -26.85
C ALA A 150 48.66 -22.94 -26.69
N GLU A 151 49.25 -23.23 -25.53
CA GLU A 151 50.68 -23.07 -25.29
C GLU A 151 51.47 -24.09 -26.12
N VAL A 152 52.55 -23.63 -26.75
CA VAL A 152 53.44 -24.44 -27.60
C VAL A 152 54.87 -24.32 -27.08
N LYS A 153 55.42 -25.45 -26.63
CA LYS A 153 56.81 -25.59 -26.19
C LYS A 153 57.71 -25.99 -27.35
N GLY A 154 59.02 -25.86 -27.16
CA GLY A 154 60.01 -26.18 -28.20
C GLY A 154 60.00 -27.62 -28.70
N ASP A 155 59.51 -28.54 -27.87
CA ASP A 155 59.38 -29.99 -28.11
C ASP A 155 57.94 -30.44 -28.39
N SER A 156 56.99 -29.50 -28.53
CA SER A 156 55.58 -29.84 -28.80
C SER A 156 55.39 -30.45 -30.19
N ASP A 157 54.64 -31.56 -30.28
CA ASP A 157 54.24 -32.16 -31.55
C ASP A 157 53.21 -31.26 -32.26
N PRO A 158 53.52 -30.71 -33.45
CA PRO A 158 52.61 -29.85 -34.19
C PRO A 158 51.27 -30.50 -34.55
N THR A 159 51.26 -31.81 -34.77
CA THR A 159 50.05 -32.57 -35.11
C THR A 159 49.15 -32.75 -33.91
N GLU A 160 49.71 -32.98 -32.72
CA GLU A 160 48.97 -33.13 -31.47
C GLU A 160 48.31 -31.81 -31.04
N VAL A 161 49.07 -30.72 -31.04
CA VAL A 161 48.55 -29.38 -30.69
C VAL A 161 47.47 -28.94 -31.68
N ALA A 162 47.69 -29.15 -32.99
CA ALA A 162 46.68 -28.83 -34.00
C ALA A 162 45.40 -29.66 -33.82
N ALA A 163 45.52 -30.95 -33.49
CA ALA A 163 44.38 -31.80 -33.18
C ALA A 163 43.62 -31.31 -31.95
N ARG A 164 44.32 -30.94 -30.86
CA ARG A 164 43.73 -30.39 -29.64
C ARG A 164 42.95 -29.10 -29.91
N LEU A 165 43.52 -28.15 -30.65
CA LEU A 165 42.83 -26.90 -31.01
C LEU A 165 41.56 -27.15 -31.83
N ILE A 166 41.60 -28.10 -32.77
CA ILE A 166 40.44 -28.49 -33.58
C ILE A 166 39.38 -29.21 -32.73
N GLU A 167 39.80 -30.04 -31.78
CA GLU A 167 38.90 -30.76 -30.88
C GLU A 167 38.15 -29.81 -29.93
N ILE A 168 38.87 -28.86 -29.32
CA ILE A 168 38.32 -27.88 -28.38
C ILE A 168 37.24 -27.01 -29.04
N ILE A 169 37.46 -26.57 -30.28
CA ILE A 169 36.51 -25.71 -31.02
C ILE A 169 35.47 -26.53 -31.81
N GLY A 170 35.77 -27.78 -32.13
CA GLY A 170 34.96 -28.61 -33.01
C GLY A 170 33.62 -29.05 -32.38
N PRO A 171 32.71 -29.64 -33.18
CA PRO A 171 31.39 -30.09 -32.71
C PRO A 171 31.45 -31.21 -31.65
N SER A 172 32.64 -31.77 -31.38
CA SER A 172 32.88 -32.75 -30.32
C SER A 172 33.47 -32.14 -29.05
N GLY A 173 33.73 -30.83 -29.02
CA GLY A 173 34.33 -30.11 -27.91
C GLY A 173 33.48 -30.08 -26.63
N PRO A 174 34.07 -29.61 -25.51
CA PRO A 174 33.48 -29.73 -24.17
C PRO A 174 32.22 -28.88 -23.94
N LEU A 175 31.95 -27.87 -24.77
CA LEU A 175 30.78 -26.99 -24.68
C LEU A 175 29.78 -27.36 -25.79
N LYS A 176 28.79 -28.20 -25.48
CA LYS A 176 27.71 -28.64 -26.40
C LYS A 176 26.35 -28.10 -25.93
N LYS A 177 25.54 -27.63 -26.91
CA LYS A 177 24.09 -27.31 -26.84
C LYS A 177 23.50 -27.20 -25.42
N GLY A 178 23.71 -26.05 -24.78
CA GLY A 178 22.85 -25.56 -23.70
C GLY A 178 21.54 -24.99 -24.24
N PRO A 179 20.61 -24.53 -23.38
CA PRO A 179 19.39 -23.84 -23.81
C PRO A 179 19.76 -22.64 -24.70
N GLU A 180 18.97 -22.39 -25.75
CA GLU A 180 19.21 -21.27 -26.69
C GLU A 180 19.25 -19.91 -25.97
N THR A 181 18.59 -19.79 -24.82
CA THR A 181 18.58 -18.62 -23.94
C THR A 181 18.46 -19.02 -22.47
N LEU A 182 19.22 -18.36 -21.59
CA LEU A 182 19.00 -18.44 -20.14
C LEU A 182 17.90 -17.47 -19.73
N HIS A 183 16.87 -17.99 -19.05
CA HIS A 183 15.79 -17.16 -18.52
C HIS A 183 16.17 -16.58 -17.16
N SER A 184 15.73 -15.35 -16.91
CA SER A 184 15.66 -14.80 -15.56
C SER A 184 14.74 -15.66 -14.69
N GLY A 185 15.08 -15.84 -13.42
CA GLY A 185 14.29 -16.62 -12.47
C GLY A 185 14.58 -16.20 -11.04
N PRO A 186 13.76 -16.65 -10.06
CA PRO A 186 13.97 -16.33 -8.66
C PRO A 186 15.35 -16.83 -8.23
N THR A 187 16.22 -15.89 -7.87
CA THR A 187 17.55 -16.18 -7.33
C THR A 187 17.69 -15.72 -5.90
N GLY A 188 16.59 -15.43 -5.21
CA GLY A 188 16.59 -15.04 -3.81
C GLY A 188 15.97 -16.10 -2.91
N PRO A 189 16.13 -15.97 -1.58
CA PRO A 189 15.37 -16.74 -0.61
C PRO A 189 13.87 -16.42 -0.73
N SER A 190 13.00 -17.38 -0.41
CA SER A 190 11.53 -17.26 -0.46
C SER A 190 10.92 -16.22 0.50
N ARG A 191 11.75 -15.52 1.28
CA ARG A 191 11.36 -14.39 2.15
C ARG A 191 12.02 -13.11 1.65
N PRO A 192 11.26 -12.01 1.47
CA PRO A 192 11.88 -10.73 1.22
C PRO A 192 12.64 -10.29 2.47
N TYR A 193 13.98 -10.35 2.41
CA TYR A 193 14.80 -9.64 3.39
C TYR A 193 14.50 -8.14 3.24
N GLU A 194 13.69 -7.55 4.12
CA GLU A 194 13.83 -6.12 4.39
C GLU A 194 15.18 -5.97 5.11
N LEU A 195 16.25 -5.88 4.33
CA LEU A 195 17.56 -5.58 4.86
C LEU A 195 17.48 -4.22 5.54
N ASP A 196 17.68 -4.21 6.87
CA ASP A 196 17.98 -2.99 7.57
C ASP A 196 19.37 -2.54 7.08
N LEU A 197 19.36 -1.61 6.14
CA LEU A 197 20.56 -1.03 5.58
C LEU A 197 21.01 0.20 6.38
N PHE A 198 20.47 0.41 7.59
CA PHE A 198 21.02 1.39 8.50
C PHE A 198 22.42 0.98 8.94
N ASP A 199 23.37 1.91 8.84
CA ASP A 199 24.78 1.66 9.11
C ASP A 199 25.36 2.82 9.93
N PRO A 200 25.46 2.67 11.25
CA PRO A 200 25.94 3.72 12.14
C PRO A 200 27.43 4.03 11.92
N ASP A 201 28.23 3.05 11.51
CA ASP A 201 29.67 3.20 11.27
C ASP A 201 29.91 4.01 10.00
N TYR A 202 29.14 3.72 8.93
CA TYR A 202 29.13 4.53 7.71
C TYR A 202 28.71 5.98 8.02
N LEU A 203 27.69 6.19 8.86
CA LEU A 203 27.27 7.55 9.24
C LEU A 203 28.35 8.30 10.02
N ALA A 204 29.07 7.62 10.91
CA ALA A 204 30.19 8.21 11.65
C ALA A 204 31.34 8.59 10.70
N ALA A 205 31.72 7.69 9.81
CA ALA A 205 32.76 7.93 8.80
C ALA A 205 32.38 9.07 7.83
N ALA A 206 31.12 9.13 7.38
CA ALA A 206 30.62 10.24 6.53
C ALA A 206 30.69 11.59 7.25
N LYS A 207 30.32 11.64 8.53
CA LYS A 207 30.43 12.88 9.35
C LYS A 207 31.88 13.34 9.46
N GLU A 208 32.80 12.40 9.67
CA GLU A 208 34.22 12.69 9.73
C GLU A 208 34.78 13.16 8.38
N ALA A 209 34.42 12.49 7.27
CA ALA A 209 34.81 12.90 5.93
C ALA A 209 34.40 14.35 5.62
N VAL A 210 33.15 14.73 5.94
CA VAL A 210 32.67 16.11 5.76
C VAL A 210 33.49 17.10 6.59
N ARG A 211 33.86 16.75 7.83
CA ARG A 211 34.71 17.59 8.69
C ARG A 211 36.10 17.78 8.07
N VAL A 212 36.78 16.69 7.72
CA VAL A 212 38.14 16.70 7.13
C VAL A 212 38.18 17.48 5.82
N ILE A 213 37.10 17.43 5.01
CA ILE A 213 36.97 18.21 3.78
C ILE A 213 36.80 19.71 4.08
N ARG A 214 35.97 20.07 5.06
CA ARG A 214 35.78 21.47 5.48
C ARG A 214 37.05 22.08 6.07
N ASP A 215 37.84 21.27 6.76
CA ASP A 215 39.14 21.67 7.31
C ASP A 215 40.23 21.77 6.22
N GLY A 216 39.91 21.45 4.95
CA GLY A 216 40.79 21.60 3.80
C GLY A 216 41.84 20.49 3.63
N ALA A 217 41.79 19.44 4.46
CA ALA A 217 42.72 18.31 4.36
C ALA A 217 42.41 17.41 3.14
N LEU A 218 41.13 17.33 2.76
CA LEU A 218 40.60 16.69 1.56
C LEU A 218 39.69 17.66 0.80
N GLN A 219 39.47 17.41 -0.49
CA GLN A 219 38.48 18.09 -1.34
C GLN A 219 37.28 17.18 -1.63
N LYS A 220 37.55 15.87 -1.82
CA LYS A 220 36.55 14.83 -2.05
C LYS A 220 37.09 13.50 -1.50
N VAL A 221 36.21 12.65 -0.98
CA VAL A 221 36.53 11.23 -0.77
C VAL A 221 35.31 10.38 -1.08
N ALA A 222 35.50 9.31 -1.83
CA ALA A 222 34.48 8.33 -2.13
C ALA A 222 34.76 7.08 -1.30
N PHE A 223 33.92 6.85 -0.29
CA PHE A 223 34.07 5.71 0.61
C PHE A 223 32.86 4.80 0.51
N ALA A 224 33.08 3.54 0.83
CA ALA A 224 32.18 2.44 0.56
C ALA A 224 31.88 1.64 1.82
N ARG A 225 30.84 0.83 1.71
CA ARG A 225 30.45 -0.19 2.69
C ARG A 225 30.12 -1.49 1.99
N ARG A 226 30.27 -2.57 2.75
CA ARG A 226 29.95 -3.94 2.37
C ARG A 226 28.74 -4.41 3.18
N VAL A 227 27.77 -5.02 2.50
CA VAL A 227 26.63 -5.69 3.14
C VAL A 227 26.71 -7.16 2.78
N ASP A 228 26.98 -8.00 3.78
CA ASP A 228 27.02 -9.46 3.63
C ASP A 228 25.64 -10.08 3.86
N LEU A 229 25.26 -10.98 2.97
CA LEU A 229 24.06 -11.81 3.09
C LEU A 229 24.47 -13.27 3.27
N ASP A 230 23.84 -13.94 4.23
CA ASP A 230 23.94 -15.40 4.44
C ASP A 230 23.16 -16.18 3.37
N TYR A 231 23.40 -15.84 2.11
CA TYR A 231 22.71 -16.40 0.96
C TYR A 231 23.59 -16.31 -0.29
N ARG A 232 23.58 -17.37 -1.12
CA ARG A 232 24.26 -17.38 -2.43
C ARG A 232 23.25 -17.69 -3.53
N PRO A 233 22.99 -16.75 -4.47
CA PRO A 233 22.08 -16.99 -5.59
C PRO A 233 22.67 -18.01 -6.57
N SER A 234 21.80 -18.64 -7.36
CA SER A 234 22.25 -19.32 -8.57
C SER A 234 22.77 -18.28 -9.57
N LEU A 235 24.02 -18.42 -10.00
CA LEU A 235 24.72 -17.38 -10.76
C LEU A 235 24.07 -17.08 -12.12
N GLY A 236 23.69 -18.12 -12.87
CA GLY A 236 23.14 -17.97 -14.23
C GLY A 236 21.88 -17.09 -14.26
N PRO A 237 20.82 -17.43 -13.52
CA PRO A 237 19.62 -16.60 -13.49
C PRO A 237 19.84 -15.23 -12.83
N PHE A 238 20.81 -15.10 -11.91
CA PHE A 238 21.17 -13.82 -11.29
C PHE A 238 21.77 -12.86 -12.33
N LEU A 239 22.73 -13.33 -13.13
CA LEU A 239 23.32 -12.58 -14.24
C LEU A 239 22.29 -12.28 -15.34
N ALA A 240 21.38 -13.21 -15.64
CA ALA A 240 20.30 -12.97 -16.60
C ALA A 240 19.37 -11.84 -16.14
N THR A 241 19.04 -11.79 -14.83
CA THR A 241 18.27 -10.69 -14.25
C THR A 241 19.03 -9.37 -14.31
N LEU A 242 20.33 -9.36 -13.98
CA LEU A 242 21.16 -8.16 -14.12
C LEU A 242 21.22 -7.67 -15.57
N ARG A 243 21.39 -8.56 -16.55
CA ARG A 243 21.36 -8.24 -17.99
C ARG A 243 20.04 -7.56 -18.38
N ASN A 244 18.91 -8.11 -17.95
CA ASN A 244 17.59 -7.57 -18.28
C ASN A 244 17.33 -6.22 -17.62
N LEU A 245 17.77 -6.04 -16.37
CA LEU A 245 17.62 -4.77 -15.67
C LEU A 245 18.56 -3.71 -16.23
N TYR A 246 19.82 -4.05 -16.51
CA TYR A 246 20.93 -3.11 -16.74
C TYR A 246 21.50 -3.15 -18.16
N GLY A 247 20.66 -3.03 -19.18
CA GLY A 247 21.08 -3.08 -20.60
C GLY A 247 22.04 -1.98 -21.10
N ARG A 248 22.47 -1.04 -20.25
CA ARG A 248 23.50 -0.02 -20.55
C ARG A 248 24.75 -0.16 -19.67
N CYS A 249 24.89 -1.30 -18.99
CA CYS A 249 26.00 -1.57 -18.08
C CYS A 249 26.81 -2.76 -18.60
N ALA A 250 28.10 -2.79 -18.26
CA ALA A 250 28.93 -3.96 -18.41
C ALA A 250 28.49 -5.04 -17.42
N ILE A 251 27.89 -6.11 -17.92
CA ILE A 251 27.52 -7.28 -17.12
C ILE A 251 28.72 -8.21 -17.09
N PHE A 252 29.20 -8.58 -15.91
CA PHE A 252 30.41 -9.37 -15.79
C PHE A 252 30.33 -10.43 -14.70
N ALA A 253 31.10 -11.51 -14.88
CA ALA A 253 31.36 -12.51 -13.87
C ALA A 253 32.75 -13.14 -14.07
N PHE A 254 33.55 -13.15 -13.01
CA PHE A 254 34.87 -13.76 -12.97
C PHE A 254 34.83 -14.91 -11.95
N GLY A 255 34.72 -16.14 -12.44
CA GLY A 255 34.80 -17.36 -11.63
C GLY A 255 36.24 -17.78 -11.36
N ARG A 256 36.50 -18.31 -10.18
CA ARG A 256 37.81 -18.84 -9.75
C ARG A 256 37.70 -20.30 -9.34
N ALA A 257 38.80 -21.02 -9.48
CA ALA A 257 38.87 -22.47 -9.20
C ALA A 257 38.60 -22.82 -7.73
N ASP A 258 38.71 -21.85 -6.81
CA ASP A 258 38.32 -21.99 -5.40
C ASP A 258 36.81 -21.79 -5.17
N GLY A 259 36.02 -21.62 -6.23
CA GLY A 259 34.58 -21.45 -6.18
C GLY A 259 34.10 -20.01 -5.97
N ARG A 260 35.00 -19.04 -5.77
CA ARG A 260 34.63 -17.62 -5.67
C ARG A 260 34.20 -17.05 -7.01
N VAL A 261 33.23 -16.13 -6.98
CA VAL A 261 32.77 -15.42 -8.18
C VAL A 261 32.62 -13.93 -7.87
N PHE A 262 33.36 -13.09 -8.59
CA PHE A 262 33.17 -11.65 -8.58
C PHE A 262 32.32 -11.24 -9.78
N CYS A 263 31.15 -10.64 -9.54
CA CYS A 263 30.20 -10.33 -10.62
C CYS A 263 29.42 -9.05 -10.35
N GLY A 264 28.81 -8.47 -11.39
CA GLY A 264 28.09 -7.22 -11.26
C GLY A 264 27.58 -6.63 -12.58
N ALA A 265 27.09 -5.41 -12.50
CA ALA A 265 26.57 -4.62 -13.62
C ALA A 265 27.12 -3.19 -13.56
N SER A 266 28.31 -2.97 -14.11
CA SER A 266 29.01 -1.69 -13.99
C SER A 266 28.56 -0.66 -15.03
N PRO A 267 28.24 0.58 -14.62
CA PRO A 267 27.89 1.65 -15.54
C PRO A 267 29.07 2.55 -15.98
N GLU A 268 30.25 2.42 -15.38
CA GLU A 268 31.34 3.42 -15.52
C GLU A 268 32.46 2.89 -16.41
N LEU A 269 32.54 3.45 -17.63
CA LEU A 269 33.68 3.27 -18.54
C LEU A 269 34.91 3.96 -17.96
N LEU A 270 35.94 3.20 -17.62
CA LEU A 270 37.22 3.74 -17.17
C LEU A 270 38.05 4.23 -18.36
N ALA A 271 38.25 3.36 -19.34
CA ALA A 271 39.03 3.67 -20.53
C ALA A 271 38.65 2.73 -21.68
N ARG A 272 38.51 3.29 -22.89
CA ARG A 272 38.48 2.54 -24.15
C ARG A 272 39.57 3.08 -25.06
N VAL A 273 40.35 2.20 -25.67
CA VAL A 273 41.38 2.57 -26.66
C VAL A 273 41.15 1.79 -27.95
N THR A 274 41.10 2.53 -29.07
CA THR A 274 41.00 1.99 -30.43
C THR A 274 42.00 2.71 -31.33
N GLY A 275 43.08 2.04 -31.68
CA GLY A 275 44.24 2.63 -32.35
C GLY A 275 44.85 3.73 -31.48
N VAL A 276 44.80 4.97 -31.96
CA VAL A 276 45.28 6.14 -31.22
C VAL A 276 44.15 6.91 -30.51
N ARG A 277 42.89 6.48 -30.63
CA ARG A 277 41.75 7.16 -29.99
C ARG A 277 41.48 6.56 -28.63
N MET A 278 41.27 7.43 -27.65
CA MET A 278 40.92 7.05 -26.29
C MET A 278 39.63 7.75 -25.85
N GLU A 279 38.75 7.02 -25.19
CA GLU A 279 37.49 7.50 -24.61
C GLU A 279 37.40 7.14 -23.12
N THR A 280 36.88 8.06 -22.31
CA THR A 280 36.52 7.85 -20.89
C THR A 280 35.28 8.70 -20.55
N VAL A 281 34.71 8.55 -19.36
CA VAL A 281 33.57 9.34 -18.91
C VAL A 281 33.79 9.85 -17.49
N ALA A 282 33.57 11.15 -17.27
CA ALA A 282 33.39 11.67 -15.93
C ALA A 282 31.97 11.32 -15.47
N LEU A 283 31.84 10.40 -14.52
CA LEU A 283 30.57 9.96 -13.96
C LEU A 283 30.53 10.25 -12.46
N ALA A 284 29.73 11.24 -12.07
CA ALA A 284 29.55 11.64 -10.67
C ALA A 284 28.29 12.51 -10.58
N GLY A 285 27.70 12.59 -9.40
CA GLY A 285 26.43 13.24 -9.17
C GLY A 285 25.24 12.32 -9.46
N THR A 286 24.27 12.27 -8.55
CA THR A 286 23.29 11.18 -8.48
C THR A 286 21.89 11.69 -8.08
N ALA A 287 20.83 11.22 -8.74
CA ALA A 287 19.45 11.45 -8.31
C ALA A 287 18.57 10.19 -8.47
N PRO A 288 17.46 10.05 -7.71
CA PRO A 288 16.50 8.96 -7.92
C PRO A 288 15.77 9.09 -9.27
N ARG A 289 15.18 7.99 -9.74
CA ARG A 289 14.29 7.99 -10.92
C ARG A 289 12.89 8.50 -10.57
N GLY A 290 12.24 9.14 -11.54
CA GLY A 290 10.83 9.50 -11.45
C GLY A 290 9.92 8.30 -11.65
N ARG A 291 8.68 8.39 -11.15
CA ARG A 291 7.66 7.33 -11.28
C ARG A 291 6.85 7.48 -12.57
N THR A 292 6.97 8.63 -13.23
CA THR A 292 6.35 8.98 -14.51
C THR A 292 7.38 9.72 -15.36
N ASP A 293 7.19 9.76 -16.67
CA ASP A 293 8.08 10.50 -17.58
C ASP A 293 8.17 11.99 -17.20
N SER A 294 7.07 12.57 -16.72
CA SER A 294 7.04 13.97 -16.26
C SER A 294 7.85 14.19 -14.98
N GLU A 295 7.69 13.32 -13.97
CA GLU A 295 8.47 13.38 -12.73
C GLU A 295 9.95 13.10 -12.99
N GLU A 296 10.25 12.17 -13.89
CA GLU A 296 11.63 11.85 -14.28
C GLU A 296 12.31 13.04 -14.96
N GLN A 297 11.59 13.73 -15.86
CA GLN A 297 12.12 14.93 -16.49
C GLN A 297 12.39 16.02 -15.45
N GLN A 298 11.47 16.23 -14.49
CA GLN A 298 11.70 17.19 -13.39
C GLN A 298 12.92 16.84 -12.52
N LEU A 299 13.13 15.55 -12.22
CA LEU A 299 14.29 15.10 -11.43
C LEU A 299 15.59 15.25 -12.22
N ALA A 300 15.57 14.98 -13.53
CA ALA A 300 16.71 15.21 -14.41
C ALA A 300 17.06 16.71 -14.50
N ASP A 301 16.05 17.57 -14.65
CA ASP A 301 16.21 19.01 -14.69
C ASP A 301 16.71 19.57 -13.35
N ARG A 302 16.33 18.96 -12.22
CA ARG A 302 16.91 19.34 -10.91
C ARG A 302 18.36 18.90 -10.79
N LEU A 303 18.68 17.67 -11.16
CA LEU A 303 20.04 17.13 -11.05
C LEU A 303 21.06 17.95 -11.86
N ILE A 304 20.70 18.37 -13.08
CA ILE A 304 21.60 19.17 -13.93
C ILE A 304 21.79 20.61 -13.42
N ASN A 305 20.95 21.07 -12.48
CA ASN A 305 21.01 22.40 -11.89
C ASN A 305 21.39 22.37 -10.39
N ASP A 306 21.70 21.21 -9.82
CA ASP A 306 22.06 21.06 -8.41
C ASP A 306 23.52 21.47 -8.19
N GLU A 307 23.74 22.47 -7.32
CA GLU A 307 25.06 23.06 -7.09
C GLU A 307 26.06 22.06 -6.46
N LYS A 308 25.60 21.20 -5.54
CA LYS A 308 26.45 20.18 -4.90
C LYS A 308 26.86 19.14 -5.93
N GLU A 309 25.90 18.59 -6.67
CA GLU A 309 26.14 17.51 -7.62
C GLU A 309 27.02 18.00 -8.80
N LEU A 310 26.82 19.25 -9.26
CA LEU A 310 27.69 19.90 -10.24
C LEU A 310 29.11 20.17 -9.70
N GLN A 311 29.25 20.54 -8.43
CA GLN A 311 30.56 20.73 -7.79
C GLN A 311 31.34 19.40 -7.75
N GLU A 312 30.69 18.32 -7.28
CA GLU A 312 31.30 16.99 -7.25
C GLU A 312 31.71 16.55 -8.67
N HIS A 313 30.78 16.65 -9.63
CA HIS A 313 31.02 16.29 -11.02
C HIS A 313 32.16 17.11 -11.65
N GLY A 314 32.20 18.41 -11.36
CA GLY A 314 33.22 19.33 -11.84
C GLY A 314 34.63 18.99 -11.36
N LEU A 315 34.79 18.51 -10.12
CA LEU A 315 36.07 18.03 -9.58
C LEU A 315 36.56 16.78 -10.32
N VAL A 316 35.68 15.80 -10.52
CA VAL A 316 36.01 14.56 -11.25
C VAL A 316 36.44 14.86 -12.69
N ARG A 317 35.63 15.65 -13.41
CA ARG A 317 35.92 16.04 -14.80
C ARG A 317 37.25 16.78 -14.93
N SER A 318 37.50 17.74 -14.04
CA SER A 318 38.71 18.58 -14.09
C SER A 318 39.98 17.76 -13.86
N GLU A 319 39.95 16.86 -12.88
CA GLU A 319 41.13 16.06 -12.56
C GLU A 319 41.40 14.99 -13.63
N LEU A 320 40.38 14.32 -14.19
CA LEU A 320 40.58 13.36 -15.30
C LEU A 320 41.25 14.04 -16.51
N ARG A 321 40.74 15.21 -16.92
CA ARG A 321 41.35 15.99 -18.02
C ARG A 321 42.79 16.40 -17.70
N LYS A 322 43.06 16.81 -16.45
CA LYS A 322 44.40 17.20 -16.01
C LYS A 322 45.39 16.03 -16.02
N GLN A 323 44.97 14.84 -15.59
CA GLN A 323 45.79 13.63 -15.63
C GLN A 323 46.14 13.25 -17.06
N LEU A 324 45.14 13.20 -17.95
CA LEU A 324 45.35 12.91 -19.37
C LEU A 324 46.27 13.92 -20.06
N ALA A 325 46.08 15.22 -19.80
CA ALA A 325 46.96 16.25 -20.37
C ALA A 325 48.41 16.12 -19.87
N LYS A 326 48.59 15.75 -18.59
CA LYS A 326 49.92 15.51 -18.00
C LYS A 326 50.64 14.33 -18.65
N ASP A 327 49.89 13.30 -19.04
CA ASP A 327 50.43 12.08 -19.66
C ASP A 327 50.57 12.21 -21.20
N GLY A 328 50.40 13.41 -21.74
CA GLY A 328 50.67 13.73 -23.14
C GLY A 328 49.50 13.48 -24.10
N PHE A 329 48.29 13.23 -23.58
CA PHE A 329 47.10 13.07 -24.42
C PHE A 329 46.63 14.41 -24.97
N VAL A 330 46.28 14.42 -26.25
CA VAL A 330 45.67 15.59 -26.90
C VAL A 330 44.16 15.50 -26.73
N LEU A 331 43.61 16.27 -25.79
CA LEU A 331 42.19 16.28 -25.47
C LEU A 331 41.36 16.96 -26.56
N ASP A 332 40.23 16.35 -26.91
CA ASP A 332 39.22 16.99 -27.72
C ASP A 332 38.52 18.13 -26.91
N PRO A 333 37.82 19.06 -27.59
CA PRO A 333 37.00 20.08 -26.93
C PRO A 333 36.01 19.45 -25.94
N PRO A 334 35.74 20.10 -24.79
CA PRO A 334 34.87 19.53 -23.77
C PRO A 334 33.43 19.38 -24.28
N GLU A 335 32.89 18.18 -24.14
CA GLU A 335 31.47 17.89 -24.39
C GLU A 335 30.58 18.42 -23.25
N PRO A 336 29.29 18.70 -23.53
CA PRO A 336 28.35 19.15 -22.50
C PRO A 336 28.07 18.04 -21.49
N THR A 337 27.91 18.42 -20.22
CA THR A 337 27.42 17.52 -19.17
C THR A 337 25.96 17.18 -19.42
N GLY A 338 25.63 15.89 -19.50
CA GLY A 338 24.27 15.38 -19.69
C GLY A 338 23.81 14.50 -18.54
N VAL A 339 22.53 14.07 -18.58
CA VAL A 339 21.96 13.14 -17.61
C VAL A 339 21.90 11.72 -18.18
N LEU A 340 22.74 10.84 -17.64
CA LEU A 340 22.70 9.41 -17.92
C LEU A 340 21.59 8.73 -17.09
N ARG A 341 20.62 8.15 -17.80
CA ARG A 341 19.49 7.43 -17.20
C ARG A 341 19.84 5.96 -17.02
N LEU A 342 20.02 5.51 -15.78
CA LEU A 342 20.23 4.11 -15.43
C LEU A 342 19.02 3.54 -14.69
N PRO A 343 18.87 2.20 -14.62
CA PRO A 343 17.81 1.59 -13.83
C PRO A 343 17.95 1.95 -12.35
N GLY A 344 16.91 2.58 -11.80
CA GLY A 344 16.86 3.01 -10.41
C GLY A 344 17.53 4.35 -10.09
N ILE A 345 18.37 4.91 -10.97
CA ILE A 345 19.11 6.16 -10.69
C ILE A 345 19.44 6.99 -11.93
N LEU A 346 19.62 8.30 -11.75
CA LEU A 346 20.12 9.26 -12.73
C LEU A 346 21.55 9.65 -12.34
N HIS A 347 22.43 9.87 -13.31
CA HIS A 347 23.78 10.40 -13.09
C HIS A 347 24.11 11.57 -14.01
N LEU A 348 24.96 12.49 -13.56
CA LEU A 348 25.63 13.41 -14.49
C LEU A 348 26.79 12.68 -15.17
N ALA A 349 26.87 12.81 -16.49
CA ALA A 349 27.89 12.20 -17.31
C ALA A 349 28.49 13.24 -18.28
N THR A 350 29.81 13.31 -18.32
CA THR A 350 30.54 14.09 -19.34
C THR A 350 31.52 13.17 -20.07
N PRO A 351 31.28 12.83 -21.34
CA PRO A 351 32.24 12.11 -22.17
C PRO A 351 33.55 12.89 -22.33
N ILE A 352 34.68 12.17 -22.35
CA ILE A 352 36.00 12.74 -22.58
C ILE A 352 36.69 11.88 -23.64
N SER A 353 37.06 12.53 -24.74
CA SER A 353 37.77 11.90 -25.86
C SER A 353 39.14 12.56 -26.05
N ALA A 354 40.12 11.76 -26.44
CA ALA A 354 41.48 12.22 -26.67
C ALA A 354 42.21 11.39 -27.73
N VAL A 355 43.29 11.97 -28.26
CA VAL A 355 44.30 11.22 -29.03
C VAL A 355 45.42 10.82 -28.08
N ALA A 356 45.65 9.52 -27.95
CA ALA A 356 46.71 8.92 -27.17
C ALA A 356 48.07 9.04 -27.89
N PRO A 357 49.19 9.16 -27.15
CA PRO A 357 50.52 9.02 -27.72
C PRO A 357 50.70 7.71 -28.49
N VAL A 358 51.52 7.72 -29.56
CA VAL A 358 51.79 6.51 -30.35
C VAL A 358 52.40 5.42 -29.47
N GLY A 359 51.86 4.20 -29.56
CA GLY A 359 52.32 3.05 -28.78
C GLY A 359 51.65 2.91 -27.40
N THR A 360 50.74 3.81 -27.04
CA THR A 360 49.94 3.70 -25.81
C THR A 360 49.03 2.49 -25.90
N ASN A 361 49.08 1.62 -24.89
CA ASN A 361 48.11 0.53 -24.74
C ASN A 361 47.03 0.91 -23.71
N VAL A 362 45.89 0.22 -23.76
CA VAL A 362 44.78 0.47 -22.82
C VAL A 362 45.18 0.28 -21.34
N LEU A 363 46.14 -0.59 -21.03
CA LEU A 363 46.60 -0.82 -19.65
C LEU A 363 47.38 0.38 -19.09
N ASP A 364 48.12 1.11 -19.93
CA ASP A 364 48.75 2.38 -19.56
C ASP A 364 47.70 3.43 -19.19
N VAL A 365 46.63 3.53 -20.00
CA VAL A 365 45.53 4.46 -19.75
C VAL A 365 44.80 4.11 -18.46
N VAL A 366 44.53 2.82 -18.24
CA VAL A 366 43.92 2.32 -17.00
C VAL A 366 44.81 2.69 -15.80
N GLY A 367 46.13 2.51 -15.89
CA GLY A 367 47.05 2.87 -14.81
C GLY A 367 47.19 4.37 -14.56
N SER A 368 47.00 5.20 -15.59
CA SER A 368 46.96 6.66 -15.47
C SER A 368 45.70 7.15 -14.73
N LEU A 369 44.54 6.57 -15.07
CA LEU A 369 43.25 7.06 -14.59
C LEU A 369 42.77 6.41 -13.28
N HIS A 370 43.25 5.21 -12.95
CA HIS A 370 42.78 4.45 -11.79
C HIS A 370 43.67 4.65 -10.55
N PRO A 371 43.10 4.88 -9.34
CA PRO A 371 41.67 5.12 -9.08
C PRO A 371 41.19 6.50 -9.56
N THR A 372 40.01 6.55 -10.19
CA THR A 372 39.42 7.83 -10.59
C THR A 372 39.01 8.61 -9.34
N PRO A 373 38.92 9.96 -9.41
CA PRO A 373 38.36 10.76 -8.33
C PRO A 373 36.92 10.38 -7.98
N ALA A 374 36.17 9.71 -8.88
CA ALA A 374 34.81 9.26 -8.64
C ALA A 374 34.74 8.17 -7.56
N VAL A 375 35.71 7.23 -7.56
CA VAL A 375 35.76 6.10 -6.62
C VAL A 375 36.87 6.18 -5.57
N GLY A 376 37.86 7.05 -5.77
CA GLY A 376 38.92 7.38 -4.81
C GLY A 376 38.62 8.70 -4.11
N GLY A 377 39.32 9.77 -4.51
CA GLY A 377 39.08 11.10 -3.97
C GLY A 377 40.21 12.07 -4.30
N LEU A 378 40.15 13.27 -3.72
CA LEU A 378 41.09 14.36 -3.95
C LEU A 378 41.51 15.03 -2.65
N PRO A 379 42.80 15.36 -2.47
CA PRO A 379 43.95 14.93 -3.28
C PRO A 379 44.20 13.41 -3.18
N GLY A 380 44.49 12.75 -4.31
CA GLY A 380 44.47 11.28 -4.44
C GLY A 380 45.18 10.49 -3.33
N LYS A 381 46.47 10.75 -3.08
CA LYS A 381 47.24 10.02 -2.05
C LYS A 381 46.65 10.14 -0.65
N LYS A 382 46.14 11.33 -0.28
CA LYS A 382 45.52 11.55 1.04
C LYS A 382 44.15 10.88 1.13
N ALA A 383 43.37 10.94 0.05
CA ALA A 383 42.06 10.30 0.00
C ALA A 383 42.17 8.77 0.08
N LEU A 384 43.14 8.16 -0.61
CA LEU A 384 43.37 6.71 -0.55
C LEU A 384 43.83 6.24 0.83
N ALA A 385 44.72 7.00 1.49
CA ALA A 385 45.10 6.71 2.87
C ALA A 385 43.88 6.80 3.81
N TRP A 386 43.06 7.85 3.64
CA TRP A 386 41.83 8.00 4.42
C TRP A 386 40.86 6.83 4.22
N ILE A 387 40.66 6.38 2.97
CA ILE A 387 39.82 5.21 2.66
C ILE A 387 40.34 3.96 3.39
N ALA A 388 41.64 3.70 3.31
CA ALA A 388 42.25 2.54 3.97
C ALA A 388 42.11 2.56 5.50
N ASP A 389 42.10 3.74 6.11
CA ASP A 389 41.98 3.90 7.57
C ASP A 389 40.53 3.80 8.09
N HIS A 390 39.51 4.04 7.24
CA HIS A 390 38.11 4.18 7.66
C HIS A 390 37.17 3.10 7.11
N GLU A 391 37.55 2.36 6.07
CA GLU A 391 36.73 1.25 5.58
C GLU A 391 37.00 -0.03 6.38
N PRO A 392 35.96 -0.71 6.89
CA PRO A 392 36.14 -1.92 7.70
C PRO A 392 36.47 -3.17 6.88
N PHE A 393 36.72 -3.02 5.57
CA PHE A 393 36.98 -4.10 4.63
C PHE A 393 37.96 -3.64 3.55
N ASP A 394 38.67 -4.59 2.96
CA ASP A 394 39.49 -4.31 1.77
C ASP A 394 38.66 -4.45 0.49
N ARG A 395 38.79 -3.47 -0.40
CA ARG A 395 38.02 -3.42 -1.64
C ARG A 395 38.40 -4.51 -2.63
N GLY A 396 39.62 -5.06 -2.60
CA GLY A 396 40.08 -6.04 -3.59
C GLY A 396 39.78 -5.56 -5.02
N TRP A 397 38.95 -6.31 -5.77
CA TRP A 397 38.53 -5.94 -7.13
C TRP A 397 37.27 -5.05 -7.17
N TYR A 398 36.57 -4.81 -6.06
CA TYR A 398 35.50 -3.80 -6.00
C TYR A 398 36.06 -2.41 -6.28
N ALA A 399 35.36 -1.65 -7.14
CA ALA A 399 35.81 -0.37 -7.69
C ALA A 399 37.18 -0.44 -8.43
N GLY A 400 37.73 -1.63 -8.67
CA GLY A 400 38.92 -1.87 -9.49
C GLY A 400 38.60 -1.96 -11.00
N PRO A 401 39.59 -1.85 -11.89
CA PRO A 401 39.41 -2.03 -13.33
C PRO A 401 39.10 -3.48 -13.69
N ILE A 402 38.10 -3.71 -14.54
CA ILE A 402 37.80 -4.99 -15.18
C ILE A 402 37.56 -4.77 -16.67
N GLY A 403 37.99 -5.70 -17.52
CA GLY A 403 37.86 -5.48 -18.96
C GLY A 403 38.64 -6.47 -19.81
N TYR A 404 38.81 -6.10 -21.07
CA TYR A 404 39.54 -6.88 -22.05
C TYR A 404 40.48 -6.01 -22.89
N CYS A 405 41.51 -6.63 -23.47
CA CYS A 405 42.36 -6.01 -24.48
C CYS A 405 42.80 -7.04 -25.54
N ASP A 406 43.05 -6.57 -26.75
CA ASP A 406 43.72 -7.36 -27.79
C ASP A 406 45.24 -7.31 -27.63
N LEU A 407 45.95 -8.05 -28.48
CA LEU A 407 47.42 -8.07 -28.51
C LEU A 407 48.06 -6.81 -29.09
N SER A 408 47.28 -5.94 -29.74
CA SER A 408 47.75 -4.66 -30.28
C SER A 408 47.64 -3.53 -29.25
N GLY A 409 47.06 -3.81 -28.07
CA GLY A 409 46.86 -2.83 -27.00
C GLY A 409 45.53 -2.09 -27.05
N ASN A 410 44.62 -2.42 -27.97
CA ASN A 410 43.26 -1.90 -27.97
C ASN A 410 42.43 -2.64 -26.92
N GLY A 411 41.41 -1.99 -26.37
CA GLY A 411 40.56 -2.64 -25.38
C GLY A 411 39.62 -1.70 -24.67
N GLU A 412 38.88 -2.26 -23.72
CA GLU A 412 37.89 -1.54 -22.94
C GLU A 412 37.87 -2.05 -21.49
N PHE A 413 37.96 -1.12 -20.55
CA PHE A 413 37.91 -1.37 -19.12
C PHE A 413 36.85 -0.51 -18.43
N HIS A 414 36.18 -1.11 -17.46
CA HIS A 414 35.16 -0.52 -16.62
C HIS A 414 35.60 -0.53 -15.17
N VAL A 415 35.13 0.43 -14.39
CA VAL A 415 35.31 0.43 -12.93
C VAL A 415 34.30 -0.53 -12.34
N ALA A 416 34.70 -1.56 -11.57
CA ALA A 416 33.81 -2.61 -11.10
C ALA A 416 32.85 -2.16 -9.98
N LEU A 417 31.83 -1.39 -10.37
CA LEU A 417 30.75 -0.86 -9.54
C LEU A 417 29.49 -1.70 -9.67
N ARG A 418 28.55 -1.53 -8.74
CA ARG A 418 27.35 -2.38 -8.60
C ARG A 418 27.74 -3.84 -8.75
N SER A 419 28.62 -4.26 -7.86
CA SER A 419 29.24 -5.56 -7.90
C SER A 419 29.15 -6.23 -6.55
N CYS A 420 29.38 -7.54 -6.59
CA CYS A 420 29.27 -8.41 -5.46
C CYS A 420 30.30 -9.53 -5.57
N LEU A 421 30.70 -10.04 -4.41
CA LEU A 421 31.60 -11.17 -4.29
C LEU A 421 30.82 -12.33 -3.66
N MET A 422 30.69 -13.43 -4.40
CA MET A 422 30.10 -14.68 -3.94
C MET A 422 31.19 -15.59 -3.40
N GLU A 423 31.07 -15.97 -2.13
CA GLU A 423 32.03 -16.83 -1.41
C GLU A 423 31.24 -17.87 -0.62
N ASP A 424 31.60 -19.15 -0.72
CA ASP A 424 30.92 -20.25 -0.03
C ASP A 424 29.40 -20.24 -0.22
N ASN A 425 28.63 -19.93 0.84
CA ASN A 425 27.17 -19.81 0.87
C ASN A 425 26.70 -18.35 1.09
N ARG A 426 27.57 -17.37 0.85
CA ARG A 426 27.35 -15.95 1.13
C ARG A 426 27.55 -15.08 -0.11
N ILE A 427 26.99 -13.89 -0.07
CA ILE A 427 27.27 -12.82 -1.03
C ILE A 427 27.53 -11.50 -0.31
N GLY A 428 28.66 -10.88 -0.62
CA GLY A 428 29.00 -9.53 -0.18
C GLY A 428 28.64 -8.51 -1.25
N LEU A 429 27.73 -7.58 -0.95
CA LEU A 429 27.31 -6.49 -1.83
C LEU A 429 28.08 -5.22 -1.50
N PHE A 430 28.53 -4.48 -2.51
CA PHE A 430 29.33 -3.26 -2.30
C PHE A 430 28.63 -2.01 -2.84
N ALA A 431 28.68 -0.92 -2.06
CA ALA A 431 28.26 0.40 -2.53
C ALA A 431 29.04 1.51 -1.82
N GLY A 432 29.31 2.61 -2.54
CA GLY A 432 29.94 3.80 -2.00
C GLY A 432 29.34 5.08 -2.56
N ALA A 433 29.66 6.20 -1.92
CA ALA A 433 29.22 7.54 -2.32
C ALA A 433 30.37 8.54 -2.21
N GLY A 434 30.34 9.56 -3.07
CA GLY A 434 31.32 10.64 -3.08
C GLY A 434 30.92 11.73 -2.08
N ILE A 435 31.80 12.02 -1.13
CA ILE A 435 31.58 13.03 -0.11
C ILE A 435 32.31 14.31 -0.49
N VAL A 436 31.58 15.43 -0.45
CA VAL A 436 32.08 16.80 -0.61
C VAL A 436 31.64 17.67 0.59
N SER A 437 32.12 18.91 0.67
CA SER A 437 31.86 19.81 1.82
C SER A 437 30.37 20.06 2.13
N ALA A 438 29.53 19.99 1.10
CA ALA A 438 28.08 20.20 1.16
C ALA A 438 27.28 18.89 1.38
N SER A 439 27.94 17.73 1.45
CA SER A 439 27.27 16.44 1.69
C SER A 439 26.58 16.36 3.05
N SER A 440 25.44 15.67 3.08
CA SER A 440 24.71 15.32 4.31
C SER A 440 24.88 13.83 4.59
N PRO A 441 25.54 13.42 5.70
CA PRO A 441 25.80 12.01 5.99
C PRO A 441 24.58 11.08 5.88
N VAL A 442 23.40 11.57 6.26
CA VAL A 442 22.13 10.81 6.17
C VAL A 442 21.70 10.61 4.72
N GLN A 443 21.85 11.64 3.87
CA GLN A 443 21.55 11.54 2.44
C GLN A 443 22.55 10.62 1.73
N GLU A 444 23.82 10.64 2.12
CA GLU A 444 24.86 9.77 1.55
C GLU A 444 24.62 8.29 1.92
N LEU A 445 24.15 8.02 3.14
CA LEU A 445 23.68 6.68 3.52
C LEU A 445 22.46 6.26 2.67
N ALA A 446 21.52 7.18 2.44
CA ALA A 446 20.36 6.92 1.58
C ALA A 446 20.77 6.66 0.11
N GLU A 447 21.80 7.33 -0.39
CA GLU A 447 22.35 7.08 -1.72
C GLU A 447 22.97 5.69 -1.83
N THR A 448 23.82 5.29 -0.88
CA THR A 448 24.38 3.93 -0.89
C THR A 448 23.29 2.86 -0.73
N ASN A 449 22.23 3.14 0.03
CA ASN A 449 21.03 2.28 0.09
C ASN A 449 20.38 2.08 -1.28
N LEU A 450 20.25 3.15 -2.07
CA LEU A 450 19.68 3.07 -3.42
C LEU A 450 20.58 2.24 -4.35
N LYS A 451 21.91 2.41 -4.27
CA LYS A 451 22.89 1.65 -5.05
C LYS A 451 22.87 0.16 -4.69
N LEU A 452 22.77 -0.19 -3.40
CA LEU A 452 22.62 -1.58 -2.95
C LEU A 452 21.29 -2.18 -3.38
N LYS A 453 20.19 -1.42 -3.25
CA LYS A 453 18.85 -1.85 -3.69
C LYS A 453 18.79 -2.19 -5.18
N ALA A 454 19.60 -1.51 -6.00
CA ALA A 454 19.71 -1.82 -7.42
C ALA A 454 20.17 -3.29 -7.62
N LEU A 455 21.21 -3.74 -6.92
CA LEU A 455 21.62 -5.14 -6.93
C LEU A 455 20.60 -6.05 -6.25
N LEU A 456 20.00 -5.60 -5.15
CA LEU A 456 19.06 -6.41 -4.40
C LEU A 456 17.80 -6.77 -5.21
N ARG A 457 17.39 -5.92 -6.16
CA ARG A 457 16.30 -6.22 -7.11
C ARG A 457 16.54 -7.49 -7.92
N ALA A 458 17.79 -7.91 -8.12
CA ALA A 458 18.09 -9.16 -8.81
C ALA A 458 17.74 -10.42 -7.99
N PHE A 459 17.60 -10.29 -6.65
CA PHE A 459 17.15 -11.38 -5.78
C PHE A 459 15.63 -11.52 -5.70
N TYR A 460 14.89 -10.42 -5.87
CA TYR A 460 13.44 -10.43 -5.72
C TYR A 460 12.76 -10.68 -7.07
N ASP A 461 12.01 -11.77 -7.15
CA ASP A 461 11.05 -11.95 -8.23
C ASP A 461 9.84 -11.05 -7.96
N ASP A 462 9.69 -9.97 -8.73
CA ASP A 462 8.49 -9.11 -8.71
C ASP A 462 7.21 -9.92 -9.01
N GLY A 463 7.31 -11.10 -9.64
CA GLY A 463 6.21 -12.03 -9.86
C GLY A 463 5.73 -12.69 -8.58
N ASP A 464 6.63 -13.13 -7.70
CA ASP A 464 6.33 -13.84 -6.45
C ASP A 464 5.76 -12.90 -5.38
N HIS A 465 6.27 -11.66 -5.29
CA HIS A 465 5.69 -10.63 -4.42
C HIS A 465 4.25 -10.26 -4.81
N ARG A 466 4.00 -10.03 -6.11
CA ARG A 466 2.66 -9.72 -6.62
C ARG A 466 1.71 -10.89 -6.42
N ARG A 467 2.17 -12.12 -6.63
CA ARG A 467 1.39 -13.34 -6.32
C ARG A 467 0.96 -13.39 -4.86
N ARG A 468 1.87 -13.20 -3.89
CA ARG A 468 1.51 -13.17 -2.46
C ARG A 468 0.54 -12.05 -2.10
N THR A 469 0.78 -10.85 -2.65
CA THR A 469 -0.08 -9.68 -2.44
C THR A 469 -1.51 -9.97 -2.89
N TYR A 470 -1.66 -10.53 -4.08
CA TYR A 470 -2.95 -10.85 -4.66
C TYR A 470 -3.60 -12.07 -3.98
N ALA A 471 -2.84 -13.12 -3.66
CA ALA A 471 -3.34 -14.26 -2.88
C ALA A 471 -3.90 -13.84 -1.51
N THR A 472 -3.28 -12.84 -0.85
CA THR A 472 -3.81 -12.27 0.38
C THR A 472 -5.12 -11.52 0.15
N ALA A 473 -5.17 -10.65 -0.86
CA ALA A 473 -6.39 -9.91 -1.19
C ALA A 473 -7.55 -10.86 -1.56
N ASP A 474 -7.24 -11.90 -2.32
CA ASP A 474 -8.20 -12.93 -2.76
C ASP A 474 -8.72 -13.75 -1.57
N ALA A 475 -7.86 -14.12 -0.62
CA ALA A 475 -8.27 -14.79 0.61
C ALA A 475 -9.19 -13.92 1.48
N LEU A 476 -8.90 -12.62 1.59
CA LEU A 476 -9.77 -11.67 2.29
C LEU A 476 -11.14 -11.57 1.61
N VAL A 477 -11.18 -11.48 0.28
CA VAL A 477 -12.45 -11.43 -0.48
C VAL A 477 -13.26 -12.70 -0.30
N SER A 478 -12.59 -13.86 -0.31
CA SER A 478 -13.24 -15.14 -0.02
C SER A 478 -13.83 -15.20 1.39
N ALA A 479 -13.12 -14.65 2.39
CA ALA A 479 -13.65 -14.54 3.74
C ALA A 479 -14.87 -13.60 3.83
N LEU A 480 -14.91 -12.52 3.05
CA LEU A 480 -16.10 -11.65 2.96
C LEU A 480 -17.32 -12.42 2.41
N GLN A 481 -17.13 -13.23 1.36
CA GLN A 481 -18.20 -14.05 0.80
C GLN A 481 -18.69 -15.11 1.79
N ALA A 482 -17.77 -15.86 2.39
CA ALA A 482 -18.10 -16.88 3.39
C ALA A 482 -18.76 -16.29 4.65
N GLY A 483 -18.36 -15.08 5.02
CA GLY A 483 -18.92 -14.33 6.14
C GLY A 483 -20.26 -13.66 5.83
N GLY A 484 -20.87 -13.89 4.66
CA GLY A 484 -22.20 -13.37 4.33
C GLY A 484 -22.26 -11.85 4.13
N VAL A 485 -21.15 -11.21 3.75
CA VAL A 485 -21.09 -9.77 3.51
C VAL A 485 -21.97 -9.40 2.32
N ALA A 486 -22.96 -8.53 2.53
CA ALA A 486 -23.97 -8.19 1.54
C ALA A 486 -23.45 -7.27 0.42
N GLY A 487 -22.35 -6.54 0.66
CA GLY A 487 -21.73 -5.66 -0.32
C GLY A 487 -20.46 -5.00 0.20
N VAL A 488 -19.72 -4.37 -0.71
CA VAL A 488 -18.44 -3.69 -0.42
C VAL A 488 -18.50 -2.24 -0.91
N VAL A 489 -18.43 -1.27 0.00
CA VAL A 489 -18.32 0.15 -0.35
C VAL A 489 -16.83 0.52 -0.47
N ILE A 490 -16.42 0.97 -1.65
CA ILE A 490 -15.03 1.22 -2.01
C ILE A 490 -14.76 2.73 -2.14
N SER A 491 -13.76 3.20 -1.41
CA SER A 491 -13.18 4.54 -1.58
C SER A 491 -11.84 4.45 -2.33
N PRO A 492 -11.65 5.26 -3.39
CA PRO A 492 -10.56 5.06 -4.35
C PRO A 492 -9.18 5.40 -3.77
N GLY A 493 -8.16 4.62 -4.15
CA GLY A 493 -6.76 4.97 -3.88
C GLY A 493 -5.75 3.90 -4.30
N SER A 494 -4.48 4.28 -4.41
CA SER A 494 -3.44 3.40 -4.96
C SER A 494 -3.07 2.23 -4.04
N ARG A 495 -3.01 2.42 -2.72
CA ARG A 495 -2.55 1.34 -1.82
C ARG A 495 -3.56 0.19 -1.73
N SER A 496 -4.84 0.48 -1.92
CA SER A 496 -5.93 -0.49 -1.93
C SER A 496 -6.10 -1.22 -3.26
N THR A 497 -5.26 -0.96 -4.27
CA THR A 497 -5.34 -1.62 -5.59
C THR A 497 -5.52 -3.15 -5.50
N PRO A 498 -4.74 -3.91 -4.69
CA PRO A 498 -4.93 -5.36 -4.60
C PRO A 498 -6.34 -5.76 -4.13
N LEU A 499 -6.87 -5.10 -3.10
CA LEU A 499 -8.22 -5.36 -2.57
C LEU A 499 -9.30 -4.97 -3.57
N VAL A 500 -9.18 -3.81 -4.20
CA VAL A 500 -10.17 -3.30 -5.15
C VAL A 500 -10.29 -4.23 -6.36
N LEU A 501 -9.16 -4.71 -6.91
CA LEU A 501 -9.19 -5.64 -8.03
C LEU A 501 -9.72 -7.03 -7.62
N ALA A 502 -9.34 -7.53 -6.44
CA ALA A 502 -9.88 -8.79 -5.91
C ALA A 502 -11.40 -8.73 -5.72
N VAL A 503 -11.92 -7.63 -5.15
CA VAL A 503 -13.36 -7.43 -4.97
C VAL A 503 -14.08 -7.32 -6.32
N HIS A 504 -13.49 -6.65 -7.30
CA HIS A 504 -14.08 -6.49 -8.62
C HIS A 504 -14.22 -7.82 -9.38
N GLU A 505 -13.23 -8.70 -9.28
CA GLU A 505 -13.19 -9.96 -10.01
C GLU A 505 -14.08 -11.03 -9.35
N ASP A 506 -13.91 -11.23 -8.04
CA ASP A 506 -14.48 -12.40 -7.34
C ASP A 506 -15.28 -12.02 -6.09
N GLY A 507 -15.49 -10.73 -5.78
CA GLY A 507 -16.09 -10.29 -4.52
C GLY A 507 -17.61 -10.08 -4.52
N PRO A 508 -18.17 -9.69 -3.34
CA PRO A 508 -19.56 -9.23 -3.24
C PRO A 508 -19.81 -7.97 -4.09
N PRO A 509 -21.09 -7.59 -4.34
CA PRO A 509 -21.42 -6.38 -5.07
C PRO A 509 -20.70 -5.15 -4.51
N SER A 510 -20.05 -4.37 -5.38
CA SER A 510 -19.24 -3.22 -4.98
C SER A 510 -19.84 -1.87 -5.37
N TYR A 511 -19.64 -0.87 -4.51
CA TYR A 511 -20.22 0.46 -4.63
C TYR A 511 -19.12 1.50 -4.44
N ILE A 512 -18.81 2.28 -5.48
CA ILE A 512 -17.71 3.25 -5.44
C ILE A 512 -18.21 4.58 -4.90
N VAL A 513 -17.58 5.07 -3.84
CA VAL A 513 -17.92 6.35 -3.20
C VAL A 513 -16.64 7.14 -2.94
N LEU A 514 -16.60 8.36 -3.48
CA LEU A 514 -15.41 9.22 -3.44
C LEU A 514 -15.04 9.68 -2.02
N ASP A 515 -16.02 10.15 -1.25
CA ASP A 515 -15.82 10.65 0.11
C ASP A 515 -15.94 9.48 1.10
N GLU A 516 -14.85 9.15 1.79
CA GLU A 516 -14.80 8.07 2.78
C GLU A 516 -15.82 8.25 3.91
N ARG A 517 -16.08 9.48 4.38
CA ARG A 517 -17.08 9.71 5.43
C ARG A 517 -18.47 9.30 4.93
N SER A 518 -18.83 9.78 3.74
CA SER A 518 -20.07 9.39 3.06
C SER A 518 -20.14 7.88 2.81
N ALA A 519 -19.03 7.26 2.40
CA ALA A 519 -18.94 5.82 2.17
C ALA A 519 -19.23 5.01 3.44
N GLY A 520 -18.65 5.43 4.58
CA GLY A 520 -18.90 4.81 5.88
C GLY A 520 -20.38 4.80 6.26
N PHE A 521 -21.07 5.93 6.07
CA PHE A 521 -22.50 6.03 6.36
C PHE A 521 -23.39 5.33 5.32
N LEU A 522 -22.98 5.26 4.05
CA LEU A 522 -23.66 4.43 3.05
C LEU A 522 -23.65 2.96 3.47
N ALA A 523 -22.49 2.44 3.86
CA ALA A 523 -22.35 1.07 4.36
C ALA A 523 -23.18 0.84 5.63
N LEU A 524 -23.16 1.80 6.58
CA LEU A 524 -24.00 1.78 7.78
C LEU A 524 -25.48 1.63 7.43
N GLY A 525 -25.98 2.41 6.46
CA GLY A 525 -27.36 2.36 6.01
C GLY A 525 -27.74 1.01 5.42
N MET A 526 -26.88 0.47 4.53
CA MET A 526 -27.08 -0.86 3.93
C MET A 526 -27.10 -1.97 4.98
N ALA A 527 -26.14 -1.96 5.91
CA ALA A 527 -26.07 -2.95 6.98
C ALA A 527 -27.27 -2.86 7.93
N ARG A 528 -27.74 -1.64 8.24
CA ARG A 528 -28.93 -1.42 9.08
C ARG A 528 -30.20 -1.97 8.45
N SER A 529 -30.40 -1.75 7.15
CA SER A 529 -31.66 -2.14 6.50
C SER A 529 -31.71 -3.62 6.14
N THR A 530 -30.56 -4.25 5.89
CA THR A 530 -30.46 -5.68 5.57
C THR A 530 -30.27 -6.57 6.80
N GLY A 531 -29.69 -6.04 7.89
CA GLY A 531 -29.24 -6.83 9.02
C GLY A 531 -27.98 -7.68 8.74
N LEU A 532 -27.36 -7.50 7.57
CA LEU A 532 -26.16 -8.24 7.14
C LEU A 532 -24.91 -7.33 7.17
N PRO A 533 -23.71 -7.90 7.37
CA PRO A 533 -22.48 -7.13 7.35
C PRO A 533 -22.24 -6.47 5.99
N VAL A 534 -21.75 -5.23 6.01
CA VAL A 534 -21.30 -4.51 4.81
C VAL A 534 -19.85 -4.11 4.98
N ALA A 535 -19.03 -4.37 3.97
CA ALA A 535 -17.62 -4.07 4.01
C ALA A 535 -17.30 -2.66 3.48
N LEU A 536 -16.24 -2.07 4.01
CA LEU A 536 -15.65 -0.80 3.60
C LEU A 536 -14.20 -1.06 3.15
N VAL A 537 -13.78 -0.50 2.01
CA VAL A 537 -12.40 -0.60 1.52
C VAL A 537 -11.86 0.79 1.22
N CYS A 538 -10.74 1.17 1.84
CA CYS A 538 -10.03 2.41 1.51
C CYS A 538 -8.51 2.22 1.40
N THR A 539 -7.85 3.21 0.79
CA THR A 539 -6.38 3.36 0.86
C THR A 539 -5.93 3.79 2.26
N SER A 540 -4.63 3.77 2.52
CA SER A 540 -4.11 4.22 3.83
C SER A 540 -4.14 5.74 3.99
N GLY A 541 -3.89 6.21 5.22
CA GLY A 541 -3.82 7.61 5.59
C GLY A 541 -5.15 8.11 6.14
N SER A 542 -5.44 9.41 5.96
CA SER A 542 -6.68 10.04 6.46
C SER A 542 -7.96 9.42 5.90
N ALA A 543 -7.89 8.69 4.78
CA ALA A 543 -9.01 7.92 4.25
C ALA A 543 -9.59 6.97 5.33
N ALA A 544 -8.74 6.20 6.01
CA ALA A 544 -9.15 5.33 7.11
C ALA A 544 -9.77 6.13 8.28
N ALA A 545 -9.22 7.30 8.61
CA ALA A 545 -9.74 8.13 9.69
C ALA A 545 -11.15 8.69 9.40
N ASN A 546 -11.49 8.95 8.13
CA ASN A 546 -12.81 9.46 7.74
C ASN A 546 -13.95 8.43 7.94
N TYR A 547 -13.65 7.14 8.11
CA TYR A 547 -14.64 6.14 8.50
C TYR A 547 -15.05 6.23 9.98
N LEU A 548 -14.27 6.91 10.82
CA LEU A 548 -14.48 6.93 12.28
C LEU A 548 -15.91 7.35 12.70
N PRO A 549 -16.55 8.40 12.13
CA PRO A 549 -17.89 8.80 12.56
C PRO A 549 -18.94 7.70 12.33
N ALA A 550 -18.90 7.05 11.16
CA ALA A 550 -19.79 5.93 10.85
C ALA A 550 -19.53 4.73 11.76
N LEU A 551 -18.26 4.47 12.14
CA LEU A 551 -17.91 3.38 13.07
C LEU A 551 -18.37 3.68 14.49
N VAL A 552 -18.32 4.94 14.93
CA VAL A 552 -18.87 5.36 16.22
C VAL A 552 -20.38 5.16 16.25
N GLU A 553 -21.09 5.51 15.18
CA GLU A 553 -22.52 5.21 15.07
C GLU A 553 -22.78 3.70 15.01
N ALA A 554 -22.01 2.93 14.22
CA ALA A 554 -22.17 1.48 14.09
C ALA A 554 -21.94 0.75 15.42
N ASP A 555 -20.91 1.13 16.17
CA ASP A 555 -20.64 0.61 17.52
C ASP A 555 -21.82 0.86 18.46
N ARG A 556 -22.31 2.11 18.48
CA ARG A 556 -23.41 2.52 19.37
C ARG A 556 -24.78 2.01 18.90
N ALA A 557 -24.97 1.71 17.62
CA ALA A 557 -26.22 1.19 17.08
C ALA A 557 -26.21 -0.32 16.85
N ARG A 558 -25.06 -1.01 17.03
CA ARG A 558 -24.86 -2.45 16.77
C ARG A 558 -25.01 -2.82 15.30
N ILE A 559 -24.49 -1.99 14.42
CA ILE A 559 -24.56 -2.22 12.98
C ILE A 559 -23.31 -2.99 12.53
N PRO A 560 -23.46 -4.12 11.83
CA PRO A 560 -22.33 -4.96 11.43
C PRO A 560 -21.57 -4.33 10.26
N LEU A 561 -20.35 -3.84 10.51
CA LEU A 561 -19.47 -3.31 9.46
C LEU A 561 -18.13 -4.03 9.46
N VAL A 562 -17.57 -4.28 8.27
CA VAL A 562 -16.23 -4.86 8.11
C VAL A 562 -15.33 -3.83 7.43
N VAL A 563 -14.36 -3.26 8.15
CA VAL A 563 -13.49 -2.21 7.59
C VAL A 563 -12.16 -2.78 7.16
N LEU A 564 -11.86 -2.73 5.86
CA LEU A 564 -10.57 -3.11 5.28
C LEU A 564 -9.79 -1.84 4.93
N THR A 565 -8.74 -1.56 5.71
CA THR A 565 -7.86 -0.42 5.43
C THR A 565 -6.58 -0.95 4.81
N ALA A 566 -6.32 -0.63 3.55
CA ALA A 566 -5.01 -0.89 2.98
C ALA A 566 -3.96 -0.02 3.69
N ASP A 567 -2.77 -0.55 3.93
CA ASP A 567 -1.72 0.12 4.70
C ASP A 567 -0.35 0.01 4.03
N ARG A 568 0.61 0.77 4.53
CA ARG A 568 2.02 0.66 4.17
C ARG A 568 2.69 -0.43 5.03
N PRO A 569 3.78 -1.06 4.54
CA PRO A 569 4.51 -2.06 5.32
C PRO A 569 5.03 -1.48 6.65
N PRO A 570 5.15 -2.29 7.73
CA PRO A 570 5.51 -1.86 9.08
C PRO A 570 6.76 -0.97 9.20
N GLY A 571 7.73 -1.10 8.28
CA GLY A 571 8.94 -0.26 8.25
C GLY A 571 8.77 1.15 7.65
N SER A 572 7.55 1.60 7.33
CA SER A 572 7.28 2.90 6.69
C SER A 572 6.91 4.03 7.65
N LEU A 573 6.53 3.68 8.88
CA LEU A 573 6.17 4.62 9.95
C LEU A 573 7.38 5.47 10.37
N ASP A 574 7.14 6.73 10.75
CA ASP A 574 8.15 7.69 11.24
C ASP A 574 9.35 7.96 10.31
N ARG A 575 9.16 7.76 9.00
CA ARG A 575 10.18 7.98 7.96
C ARG A 575 9.77 9.04 6.91
N ASP A 576 8.84 9.94 7.26
CA ASP A 576 8.25 10.93 6.35
C ASP A 576 7.69 10.34 5.04
N THR A 577 7.29 9.06 5.07
CA THR A 577 6.72 8.38 3.90
C THR A 577 5.35 8.97 3.59
N PRO A 578 5.10 9.54 2.37
CA PRO A 578 3.83 10.19 2.06
C PRO A 578 2.62 9.28 2.27
N GLN A 579 1.57 9.86 2.88
CA GLN A 579 0.30 9.19 3.15
C GLN A 579 0.51 7.90 3.97
N THR A 580 1.23 8.01 5.08
CA THR A 580 1.45 6.96 6.08
C THR A 580 1.05 7.52 7.45
N ILE A 581 0.23 6.79 8.19
CA ILE A 581 -0.17 7.10 9.57
C ILE A 581 -0.14 5.78 10.36
N ASP A 582 -0.17 5.86 11.68
CA ASP A 582 -0.43 4.67 12.49
C ASP A 582 -1.90 4.24 12.33
N GLN A 583 -2.13 3.15 11.60
CA GLN A 583 -3.47 2.56 11.44
C GLN A 583 -3.71 1.40 12.40
N ILE A 584 -2.69 0.93 13.13
CA ILE A 584 -2.81 -0.22 14.02
C ILE A 584 -3.67 0.21 15.21
N GLY A 585 -4.87 -0.38 15.33
CA GLY A 585 -5.80 -0.01 16.39
C GLY A 585 -6.42 1.38 16.24
N LEU A 586 -6.44 1.94 15.02
CA LEU A 586 -6.97 3.29 14.72
C LEU A 586 -8.34 3.58 15.34
N TYR A 587 -9.21 2.57 15.39
CA TYR A 587 -10.58 2.72 15.91
C TYR A 587 -10.73 2.31 17.38
N GLY A 588 -9.66 1.88 18.05
CA GLY A 588 -9.62 1.52 19.47
C GLY A 588 -10.74 0.57 19.88
N SER A 589 -11.40 0.86 21.01
CA SER A 589 -12.45 0.02 21.59
C SER A 589 -13.78 0.02 20.84
N ARG A 590 -13.90 0.72 19.71
CA ARG A 590 -15.17 0.79 18.96
C ARG A 590 -15.39 -0.46 18.11
N THR A 591 -14.33 -1.21 17.79
CA THR A 591 -14.40 -2.43 17.00
C THR A 591 -14.46 -3.68 17.88
N ARG A 592 -15.20 -4.70 17.43
CA ARG A 592 -15.32 -6.01 18.12
C ARG A 592 -14.09 -6.88 17.94
N ALA A 593 -13.43 -6.73 16.79
CA ALA A 593 -12.17 -7.36 16.46
C ALA A 593 -11.32 -6.40 15.64
N ALA A 594 -10.01 -6.47 15.81
CA ALA A 594 -9.03 -5.76 15.00
C ALA A 594 -7.90 -6.73 14.62
N VAL A 595 -7.67 -6.92 13.32
CA VAL A 595 -6.64 -7.82 12.79
C VAL A 595 -5.67 -7.00 11.95
N ASN A 596 -4.37 -7.12 12.23
CA ASN A 596 -3.31 -6.52 11.44
C ASN A 596 -2.59 -7.64 10.71
N PHE A 597 -2.75 -7.71 9.39
CA PHE A 597 -2.14 -8.76 8.58
C PHE A 597 -0.65 -8.51 8.35
N ASP A 598 0.14 -9.58 8.19
CA ASP A 598 1.49 -9.51 7.66
C ASP A 598 1.53 -10.17 6.27
N THR A 599 1.49 -9.35 5.22
CA THR A 599 1.43 -9.82 3.84
C THR A 599 2.74 -10.45 3.34
N ARG A 600 3.81 -10.44 4.15
CA ARG A 600 5.12 -11.03 3.81
C ARG A 600 5.17 -12.54 4.03
N GLU A 601 4.35 -13.08 4.94
CA GLU A 601 4.38 -14.50 5.35
C GLU A 601 3.08 -15.27 5.06
N CYS A 602 2.17 -14.72 4.24
CA CYS A 602 0.79 -15.20 4.21
C CYS A 602 0.61 -16.56 3.52
N ASP A 603 0.30 -17.58 4.33
CA ASP A 603 -0.59 -18.68 3.96
C ASP A 603 -2.01 -18.11 3.75
N PRO A 604 -2.56 -18.12 2.51
CA PRO A 604 -3.89 -17.60 2.21
C PRO A 604 -4.99 -18.25 3.07
N MET A 605 -4.83 -19.50 3.49
CA MET A 605 -5.80 -20.18 4.36
C MET A 605 -5.87 -19.53 5.74
N ARG A 606 -4.71 -19.20 6.32
CA ARG A 606 -4.65 -18.51 7.61
C ARG A 606 -5.23 -17.10 7.53
N VAL A 607 -4.99 -16.40 6.42
CA VAL A 607 -5.59 -15.06 6.18
C VAL A 607 -7.11 -15.16 6.15
N ALA A 608 -7.64 -16.10 5.37
CA ALA A 608 -9.08 -16.29 5.24
C ALA A 608 -9.72 -16.66 6.58
N ASP A 609 -9.11 -17.57 7.36
CA ASP A 609 -9.59 -17.98 8.68
C ASP A 609 -9.60 -16.80 9.68
N GLN A 610 -8.49 -16.05 9.78
CA GLN A 610 -8.42 -14.87 10.67
C GLN A 610 -9.43 -13.79 10.29
N ALA A 611 -9.58 -13.52 8.99
CA ALA A 611 -10.54 -12.56 8.48
C ALA A 611 -11.97 -13.01 8.77
N LEU A 612 -12.29 -14.28 8.55
CA LEU A 612 -13.62 -14.81 8.83
C LEU A 612 -13.95 -14.79 10.32
N GLN A 613 -13.01 -15.16 11.20
CA GLN A 613 -13.22 -15.09 12.65
C GLN A 613 -13.54 -13.65 13.08
N ALA A 614 -12.82 -12.67 12.53
CA ALA A 614 -13.12 -11.26 12.76
C ALA A 614 -14.50 -10.87 12.19
N ILE A 615 -14.86 -11.29 10.97
CA ILE A 615 -16.19 -11.03 10.40
C ILE A 615 -17.29 -11.67 11.26
N GLY A 616 -17.07 -12.86 11.81
CA GLY A 616 -17.99 -13.52 12.74
C GLY A 616 -18.29 -12.67 13.99
N ALA A 617 -17.34 -11.85 14.44
CA ALA A 617 -17.55 -10.92 15.55
C ALA A 617 -18.44 -9.71 15.20
N THR A 618 -18.86 -9.55 13.94
CA THR A 618 -19.87 -8.54 13.56
C THR A 618 -21.31 -8.97 13.90
N TYR A 619 -21.53 -10.26 14.14
CA TYR A 619 -22.83 -10.85 14.45
C TYR A 619 -23.12 -10.85 15.97
N PRO A 620 -24.39 -11.10 16.38
CA PRO A 620 -24.73 -11.33 17.78
C PRO A 620 -23.84 -12.42 18.44
N PRO A 621 -23.61 -12.36 19.76
CA PRO A 621 -24.29 -11.53 20.76
C PRO A 621 -23.68 -10.14 20.97
N HIS A 622 -22.62 -9.76 20.25
CA HIS A 622 -21.90 -8.50 20.40
C HIS A 622 -21.73 -7.76 19.06
N ALA A 623 -22.84 -7.54 18.34
CA ALA A 623 -22.78 -6.98 16.99
C ALA A 623 -22.15 -5.58 16.95
N GLY A 624 -21.43 -5.29 15.86
CA GLY A 624 -20.72 -4.03 15.69
C GLY A 624 -19.64 -4.08 14.60
N PRO A 625 -18.84 -3.01 14.47
CA PRO A 625 -17.82 -2.94 13.44
C PRO A 625 -16.58 -3.77 13.79
N VAL A 626 -15.86 -4.25 12.77
CA VAL A 626 -14.53 -4.87 12.90
C VAL A 626 -13.53 -4.25 11.94
N HIS A 627 -12.24 -4.34 12.26
CA HIS A 627 -11.18 -3.70 11.48
C HIS A 627 -10.12 -4.71 11.03
N LEU A 628 -9.87 -4.73 9.72
CA LEU A 628 -8.88 -5.55 9.03
C LEU A 628 -7.86 -4.59 8.39
N ASN A 629 -6.71 -4.40 9.02
CA ASN A 629 -5.62 -3.58 8.49
C ASN A 629 -4.68 -4.43 7.61
N VAL A 630 -4.46 -4.02 6.36
CA VAL A 630 -3.80 -4.85 5.34
C VAL A 630 -2.60 -4.12 4.72
N PRO A 631 -1.37 -4.34 5.21
CA PRO A 631 -0.19 -3.65 4.71
C PRO A 631 0.28 -4.25 3.37
N PHE A 632 0.23 -3.51 2.27
CA PHE A 632 0.74 -3.97 0.98
C PHE A 632 2.06 -3.28 0.62
N ALA A 633 3.10 -4.04 0.27
CA ALA A 633 4.33 -3.48 -0.31
C ALA A 633 4.17 -3.29 -1.84
N LYS A 634 4.90 -2.32 -2.42
CA LYS A 634 4.97 -2.17 -3.88
C LYS A 634 5.86 -3.27 -4.49
N PRO A 635 5.65 -3.68 -5.76
CA PRO A 635 4.59 -3.26 -6.68
C PRO A 635 3.18 -3.71 -6.28
N LEU A 636 2.15 -2.97 -6.71
CA LEU A 636 0.73 -3.19 -6.34
C LEU A 636 -0.13 -3.67 -7.51
N GLU A 637 0.43 -3.64 -8.72
CA GLU A 637 -0.20 -4.07 -9.95
C GLU A 637 -0.36 -5.60 -9.97
N PRO A 638 -1.38 -6.15 -10.65
CA PRO A 638 -1.61 -7.58 -10.69
C PRO A 638 -0.44 -8.33 -11.36
N PRO A 639 -0.16 -9.59 -10.95
CA PRO A 639 0.78 -10.45 -11.64
C PRO A 639 0.23 -10.87 -13.01
N SER A 640 1.11 -11.30 -13.93
CA SER A 640 0.71 -11.82 -15.25
C SER A 640 -0.12 -13.10 -15.18
N ARG A 641 -0.01 -13.85 -14.08
CA ARG A 641 -0.81 -15.05 -13.78
C ARG A 641 -1.18 -15.04 -12.29
N ARG A 642 -2.48 -15.15 -12.02
CA ARG A 642 -3.06 -15.32 -10.68
C ARG A 642 -3.21 -16.82 -10.40
N ASP A 643 -2.96 -17.24 -9.17
CA ASP A 643 -3.19 -18.63 -8.76
C ASP A 643 -4.66 -18.80 -8.36
N PRO A 644 -5.32 -19.90 -8.74
CA PRO A 644 -6.70 -20.13 -8.38
C PRO A 644 -6.84 -20.27 -6.85
N LEU A 645 -7.80 -19.58 -6.28
CA LEU A 645 -8.10 -19.65 -4.86
C LEU A 645 -8.59 -21.06 -4.47
N PRO A 646 -8.20 -21.57 -3.28
CA PRO A 646 -8.86 -22.74 -2.70
C PRO A 646 -10.33 -22.41 -2.38
N SER A 647 -11.24 -23.34 -2.64
CA SER A 647 -12.63 -23.21 -2.18
C SER A 647 -12.68 -23.32 -0.66
N PHE A 648 -13.10 -22.25 0.02
CA PHE A 648 -13.18 -22.24 1.47
C PHE A 648 -14.56 -22.72 1.93
N ASN A 649 -14.64 -23.93 2.50
CA ASN A 649 -15.85 -24.42 3.18
C ASN A 649 -15.90 -23.82 4.59
N LEU A 650 -16.19 -22.53 4.64
CA LEU A 650 -16.21 -21.74 5.86
C LEU A 650 -17.67 -21.39 6.19
N THR A 651 -18.15 -21.82 7.36
CA THR A 651 -19.51 -21.58 7.81
C THR A 651 -19.46 -20.79 9.11
N LEU A 652 -20.19 -19.67 9.17
CA LEU A 652 -20.44 -18.99 10.44
C LEU A 652 -21.19 -19.95 11.38
N PRO A 653 -20.94 -19.92 12.71
CA PRO A 653 -21.75 -20.67 13.66
C PRO A 653 -23.23 -20.30 13.46
N ALA A 654 -24.10 -21.30 13.36
CA ALA A 654 -25.54 -21.04 13.35
C ALA A 654 -25.93 -20.26 14.63
N GLU A 655 -27.01 -19.44 14.58
CA GLU A 655 -27.62 -18.74 15.73
C GLU A 655 -28.07 -19.66 16.90
N SER A 656 -27.68 -20.93 16.85
CA SER A 656 -28.02 -22.01 17.74
C SER A 656 -27.24 -21.91 19.06
N GLU A 657 -27.97 -21.64 20.13
CA GLU A 657 -27.61 -21.87 21.53
C GLU A 657 -26.61 -20.90 22.17
N VAL A 658 -26.82 -19.58 22.09
CA VAL A 658 -26.29 -18.71 23.15
C VAL A 658 -26.97 -19.13 24.47
N PRO A 659 -26.24 -19.66 25.46
CA PRO A 659 -26.85 -20.15 26.69
C PRO A 659 -27.44 -18.96 27.44
N ILE A 660 -28.73 -19.06 27.79
CA ILE A 660 -29.36 -18.08 28.69
C ILE A 660 -28.87 -18.35 30.10
N GLN A 661 -28.39 -17.32 30.78
CA GLN A 661 -28.01 -17.39 32.19
C GLN A 661 -29.25 -17.69 33.02
N THR A 662 -29.21 -18.78 33.80
CA THR A 662 -30.32 -19.21 34.67
C THR A 662 -30.82 -18.04 35.52
N GLY A 663 -29.90 -17.37 36.23
CA GLY A 663 -30.19 -16.22 37.09
C GLY A 663 -30.93 -15.05 36.43
N SER A 664 -30.81 -14.87 35.10
CA SER A 664 -31.54 -13.83 34.38
C SER A 664 -33.03 -14.15 34.23
N VAL A 665 -33.37 -15.43 34.08
CA VAL A 665 -34.76 -15.89 34.00
C VAL A 665 -35.43 -15.70 35.35
N GLU A 666 -34.79 -16.13 36.44
CA GLU A 666 -35.32 -15.97 37.79
C GLU A 666 -35.49 -14.49 38.16
N ALA A 667 -34.48 -13.65 37.88
CA ALA A 667 -34.57 -12.21 38.16
C ALA A 667 -35.74 -11.53 37.43
N LEU A 668 -35.94 -11.82 36.13
CA LEU A 668 -37.09 -11.28 35.41
C LEU A 668 -38.42 -11.79 35.95
N GLN A 669 -38.50 -13.09 36.25
CA GLN A 669 -39.72 -13.68 36.80
C GLN A 669 -40.06 -13.02 38.14
N ASP A 670 -39.08 -12.85 39.03
CA ASP A 670 -39.23 -12.14 40.31
C ASP A 670 -39.71 -10.69 40.12
N LEU A 671 -39.16 -9.97 39.14
CA LEU A 671 -39.59 -8.61 38.82
C LEU A 671 -41.08 -8.57 38.44
N PHE A 672 -41.54 -9.50 37.60
CA PHE A 672 -42.94 -9.57 37.18
C PHE A 672 -43.88 -10.03 38.29
N GLU A 673 -43.43 -10.88 39.22
CA GLU A 673 -44.24 -11.38 40.33
C GLU A 673 -44.41 -10.37 41.48
N GLN A 674 -43.38 -9.55 41.74
CA GLN A 674 -43.39 -8.61 42.87
C GLN A 674 -44.02 -7.25 42.55
N ALA A 675 -44.01 -6.85 41.28
CA ALA A 675 -44.47 -5.53 40.87
C ALA A 675 -45.99 -5.47 40.70
N GLU A 676 -46.64 -4.49 41.35
CA GLU A 676 -48.08 -4.26 41.13
C GLU A 676 -48.34 -3.31 39.95
N ARG A 677 -47.39 -2.41 39.64
CA ARG A 677 -47.49 -1.35 38.63
C ARG A 677 -46.24 -1.30 37.77
N GLY A 678 -46.04 -2.33 36.96
CA GLY A 678 -44.89 -2.34 36.07
C GLY A 678 -45.10 -1.62 34.73
N LEU A 679 -43.99 -1.30 34.07
CA LEU A 679 -43.91 -0.62 32.77
C LEU A 679 -42.84 -1.27 31.90
N ILE A 680 -43.15 -1.51 30.62
CA ILE A 680 -42.15 -1.91 29.62
C ILE A 680 -41.79 -0.68 28.79
N VAL A 681 -40.49 -0.40 28.63
CA VAL A 681 -39.97 0.73 27.84
C VAL A 681 -39.09 0.19 26.72
N ALA A 682 -39.57 0.31 25.48
CA ALA A 682 -38.82 -0.04 24.29
C ALA A 682 -38.32 1.22 23.59
N GLY A 683 -37.02 1.50 23.72
CA GLY A 683 -36.37 2.61 23.05
C GLY A 683 -35.96 2.32 21.60
N PRO A 684 -35.18 3.22 20.97
CA PRO A 684 -34.68 3.04 19.61
C PRO A 684 -33.84 1.76 19.47
N GLN A 685 -34.21 0.88 18.53
CA GLN A 685 -33.47 -0.32 18.14
C GLN A 685 -34.15 -1.08 16.98
N GLU A 686 -33.38 -1.95 16.33
CA GLU A 686 -33.82 -2.89 15.31
C GLU A 686 -34.48 -4.13 15.94
N THR A 687 -35.71 -3.98 16.46
CA THR A 687 -36.45 -5.11 17.05
C THR A 687 -36.93 -6.08 15.97
N GLY A 688 -36.32 -7.27 15.90
CA GLY A 688 -36.73 -8.34 14.99
C GLY A 688 -38.08 -8.99 15.35
N PRO A 689 -38.67 -9.79 14.43
CA PRO A 689 -40.02 -10.36 14.60
C PRO A 689 -40.21 -11.18 15.89
N ALA A 690 -39.29 -12.09 16.21
CA ALA A 690 -39.39 -12.94 17.40
C ALA A 690 -39.33 -12.14 18.72
N ALA A 691 -38.48 -11.11 18.78
CA ALA A 691 -38.39 -10.23 19.93
C ALA A 691 -39.68 -9.39 20.08
N ARG A 692 -40.20 -8.87 18.96
CA ARG A 692 -41.48 -8.14 18.92
C ARG A 692 -42.62 -9.01 19.44
N GLU A 693 -42.76 -10.24 18.95
CA GLU A 693 -43.80 -11.17 19.39
C GLU A 693 -43.70 -11.48 20.89
N SER A 694 -42.49 -11.72 21.39
CA SER A 694 -42.24 -11.98 22.81
C SER A 694 -42.61 -10.78 23.70
N LEU A 695 -42.28 -9.56 23.27
CA LEU A 695 -42.63 -8.33 23.99
C LEU A 695 -44.14 -8.08 24.02
N ILE A 696 -44.82 -8.29 22.89
CA ILE A 696 -46.28 -8.16 22.80
C ILE A 696 -46.93 -9.20 23.73
N ARG A 697 -46.46 -10.46 23.69
CA ARG A 697 -46.96 -11.53 24.57
C ARG A 697 -46.79 -11.17 26.05
N ILE A 698 -45.57 -10.79 26.46
CA ILE A 698 -45.28 -10.44 27.86
C ILE A 698 -46.11 -9.24 28.30
N SER A 699 -46.23 -8.20 27.49
CA SER A 699 -47.08 -7.04 27.82
C SER A 699 -48.54 -7.45 28.01
N ARG A 700 -49.07 -8.38 27.20
CA ARG A 700 -50.44 -8.89 27.33
C ARG A 700 -50.65 -9.73 28.58
N GLU A 701 -49.76 -10.69 28.82
CA GLU A 701 -49.86 -11.64 29.93
C GLU A 701 -49.62 -10.93 31.27
N SER A 702 -48.61 -10.07 31.36
CA SER A 702 -48.34 -9.28 32.56
C SER A 702 -49.33 -8.13 32.76
N GLY A 703 -50.04 -7.70 31.70
CA GLY A 703 -50.85 -6.47 31.74
C GLY A 703 -50.02 -5.18 31.82
N TRP A 704 -48.69 -5.21 31.74
CA TRP A 704 -47.89 -4.00 31.81
C TRP A 704 -48.05 -3.16 30.53
N PRO A 705 -48.29 -1.83 30.62
CA PRO A 705 -48.21 -0.94 29.47
C PRO A 705 -46.83 -1.01 28.81
N LEU A 706 -46.79 -0.95 27.49
CA LEU A 706 -45.56 -0.93 26.71
C LEU A 706 -45.41 0.44 26.03
N LEU A 707 -44.50 1.25 26.54
CA LEU A 707 -44.08 2.51 25.93
C LEU A 707 -43.10 2.22 24.81
N ALA A 708 -43.53 2.45 23.57
CA ALA A 708 -42.73 2.20 22.37
C ALA A 708 -42.24 3.53 21.77
N ASP A 709 -40.93 3.71 21.66
CA ASP A 709 -40.32 4.81 20.89
C ASP A 709 -40.68 4.70 19.39
N GLY A 710 -40.68 5.82 18.66
CA GLY A 710 -40.91 5.85 17.21
C GLY A 710 -39.95 4.96 16.42
N LEU A 711 -38.74 4.73 16.93
CA LEU A 711 -37.71 3.88 16.32
C LEU A 711 -37.52 2.54 17.03
N SER A 712 -38.49 2.11 17.84
CA SER A 712 -38.46 0.80 18.52
C SER A 712 -38.83 -0.38 17.62
N MET A 713 -39.37 -0.11 16.42
CA MET A 713 -39.95 -1.12 15.51
C MET A 713 -41.11 -1.92 16.13
N LEU A 714 -41.85 -1.35 17.09
CA LEU A 714 -43.04 -1.95 17.70
C LEU A 714 -44.35 -1.28 17.28
N ARG A 715 -44.30 -0.03 16.81
CA ARG A 715 -45.52 0.75 16.50
C ARG A 715 -46.28 0.24 15.28
N GLN A 716 -45.66 -0.57 14.43
CA GLN A 716 -46.28 -1.17 13.25
C GLN A 716 -47.32 -2.24 13.58
N THR A 717 -47.22 -2.87 14.75
CA THR A 717 -48.14 -3.92 15.20
C THR A 717 -48.98 -3.40 16.35
N PRO A 718 -50.23 -2.95 16.11
CA PRO A 718 -51.06 -2.39 17.16
C PRO A 718 -51.57 -3.48 18.11
N PHE A 719 -51.53 -3.20 19.40
CA PHE A 719 -52.15 -4.01 20.44
C PHE A 719 -52.60 -3.11 21.61
N GLU A 720 -53.43 -3.65 22.48
CA GLU A 720 -54.19 -2.95 23.49
C GLU A 720 -53.32 -2.26 24.56
N ASN A 721 -52.14 -2.78 24.87
CA ASN A 721 -51.26 -2.25 25.92
C ASN A 721 -50.16 -1.32 25.35
N LEU A 722 -50.17 -1.05 24.04
CA LEU A 722 -49.18 -0.21 23.36
C LEU A 722 -49.42 1.28 23.62
N ILE A 723 -48.40 1.97 24.09
CA ILE A 723 -48.39 3.41 24.38
C ILE A 723 -47.41 4.11 23.44
N THR A 724 -47.93 4.99 22.59
CA THR A 724 -47.14 5.78 21.61
C THR A 724 -47.09 7.26 21.93
N THR A 725 -47.82 7.68 22.97
CA THR A 725 -47.87 9.06 23.50
C THR A 725 -47.01 9.23 24.76
N GLY A 726 -46.10 8.30 25.02
CA GLY A 726 -45.30 8.26 26.25
C GLY A 726 -44.62 9.60 26.63
N ASP A 727 -44.09 10.32 25.65
CA ASP A 727 -43.45 11.61 25.91
C ASP A 727 -44.42 12.73 26.28
N MET A 728 -45.64 12.69 25.74
CA MET A 728 -46.73 13.62 26.08
C MET A 728 -47.30 13.30 27.47
N LEU A 729 -47.34 12.01 27.83
CA LEU A 729 -47.72 11.57 29.18
C LEU A 729 -46.68 12.00 30.22
N ALA A 730 -45.41 11.81 29.90
CA ALA A 730 -44.30 12.16 30.79
C ALA A 730 -44.15 13.68 31.00
N SER A 731 -44.71 14.51 30.12
CA SER A 731 -44.74 15.96 30.30
C SER A 731 -45.90 16.47 31.17
N ASP A 732 -46.90 15.63 31.47
CA ASP A 732 -48.05 16.01 32.29
C ASP A 732 -47.74 15.75 33.79
N PRO A 733 -47.63 16.80 34.63
CA PRO A 733 -47.32 16.65 36.05
C PRO A 733 -48.37 15.83 36.83
N VAL A 734 -49.64 15.91 36.42
CA VAL A 734 -50.73 15.15 37.04
C VAL A 734 -50.56 13.67 36.73
N PHE A 735 -50.21 13.35 35.48
CA PHE A 735 -49.96 11.97 35.08
C PHE A 735 -48.73 11.40 35.80
N VAL A 736 -47.61 12.11 35.77
CA VAL A 736 -46.36 11.69 36.43
C VAL A 736 -46.56 11.46 37.92
N GLY A 737 -47.27 12.36 38.61
CA GLY A 737 -47.55 12.24 40.05
C GLY A 737 -48.55 11.13 40.42
N GLY A 738 -49.52 10.83 39.55
CA GLY A 738 -50.59 9.86 39.80
C GLY A 738 -50.32 8.44 39.30
N TYR A 739 -49.45 8.27 38.30
CA TYR A 739 -49.23 7.00 37.59
C TYR A 739 -47.74 6.63 37.53
N SER A 740 -47.08 6.64 38.68
CA SER A 740 -45.69 6.19 38.81
C SER A 740 -45.61 4.64 38.91
N PRO A 741 -44.79 3.98 38.06
CA PRO A 741 -44.56 2.55 38.15
C PRO A 741 -43.70 2.18 39.37
N ASP A 742 -43.82 0.95 39.85
CA ASP A 742 -42.93 0.35 40.86
C ASP A 742 -41.85 -0.55 40.25
N ALA A 743 -42.03 -1.00 39.00
CA ALA A 743 -41.03 -1.72 38.22
C ALA A 743 -40.96 -1.26 36.76
N VAL A 744 -39.77 -1.32 36.17
CA VAL A 744 -39.51 -0.98 34.76
C VAL A 744 -38.65 -2.06 34.11
N LEU A 745 -39.11 -2.60 32.97
CA LEU A 745 -38.31 -3.40 32.06
C LEU A 745 -37.93 -2.55 30.85
N ARG A 746 -36.65 -2.21 30.69
CA ARG A 746 -36.15 -1.39 29.58
C ARG A 746 -35.37 -2.23 28.58
N LEU A 747 -35.56 -1.93 27.30
CA LEU A 747 -34.78 -2.48 26.21
C LEU A 747 -34.53 -1.43 25.12
N GLY A 748 -33.43 -1.61 24.37
CA GLY A 748 -33.00 -0.65 23.35
C GLY A 748 -32.33 0.60 23.94
N GLY A 749 -32.20 1.63 23.10
CA GLY A 749 -31.64 2.91 23.51
C GLY A 749 -32.50 3.66 24.53
N THR A 750 -32.01 4.79 25.01
CA THR A 750 -32.82 5.73 25.79
C THR A 750 -33.93 6.32 24.90
N PRO A 751 -35.20 6.43 25.37
CA PRO A 751 -36.30 6.99 24.57
C PRO A 751 -35.97 8.35 23.96
N THR A 752 -36.44 8.64 22.76
CA THR A 752 -36.08 9.86 22.00
C THR A 752 -36.58 11.15 22.66
N GLY A 753 -37.75 11.09 23.31
CA GLY A 753 -38.39 12.24 23.93
C GLY A 753 -37.78 12.64 25.27
N THR A 754 -37.49 13.93 25.46
CA THR A 754 -36.80 14.43 26.66
C THR A 754 -37.64 14.27 27.92
N ALA A 755 -38.96 14.48 27.85
CA ALA A 755 -39.82 14.35 29.03
C ALA A 755 -39.84 12.90 29.54
N SER A 756 -39.87 11.92 28.62
CA SER A 756 -39.75 10.50 28.96
C SER A 756 -38.42 10.19 29.64
N GLN A 757 -37.32 10.77 29.15
CA GLN A 757 -35.98 10.57 29.73
C GLN A 757 -35.92 11.10 31.16
N ASP A 758 -36.32 12.35 31.35
CA ASP A 758 -36.29 13.03 32.65
C ASP A 758 -37.19 12.30 33.66
N TRP A 759 -38.38 11.89 33.22
CA TRP A 759 -39.30 11.13 34.04
C TRP A 759 -38.71 9.78 34.47
N LEU A 760 -38.19 8.98 33.53
CA LEU A 760 -37.59 7.67 33.83
C LEU A 760 -36.37 7.79 34.75
N ALA A 761 -35.55 8.83 34.57
CA ALA A 761 -34.40 9.11 35.42
C ALA A 761 -34.81 9.45 36.87
N GLY A 762 -35.95 10.13 37.04
CA GLY A 762 -36.49 10.50 38.35
C GLY A 762 -37.21 9.39 39.12
N LEU A 763 -37.53 8.26 38.46
CA LEU A 763 -38.26 7.16 39.10
C LEU A 763 -37.44 6.48 40.22
N GLN A 764 -38.16 6.00 41.24
CA GLN A 764 -37.61 5.14 42.32
C GLN A 764 -37.99 3.65 42.12
N ALA A 765 -38.40 3.27 40.91
CA ALA A 765 -38.83 1.92 40.56
C ALA A 765 -37.65 0.91 40.51
N ALA A 766 -37.94 -0.37 40.73
CA ALA A 766 -37.01 -1.45 40.38
C ALA A 766 -36.83 -1.47 38.86
N GLU A 767 -35.60 -1.43 38.35
CA GLU A 767 -35.36 -1.30 36.91
C GLU A 767 -34.43 -2.40 36.41
N MET A 768 -34.92 -3.16 35.42
CA MET A 768 -34.14 -4.14 34.69
C MET A 768 -33.92 -3.68 33.25
N VAL A 769 -32.68 -3.80 32.77
CA VAL A 769 -32.29 -3.41 31.41
C VAL A 769 -31.83 -4.64 30.66
N LEU A 770 -32.46 -4.94 29.53
CA LEU A 770 -32.02 -5.98 28.60
C LEU A 770 -31.00 -5.39 27.64
N ASP A 771 -29.74 -5.73 27.84
CA ASP A 771 -28.60 -5.25 27.05
C ASP A 771 -27.59 -6.38 26.83
N PRO A 772 -27.79 -7.24 25.81
CA PRO A 772 -26.90 -8.36 25.52
C PRO A 772 -25.45 -7.94 25.27
N ASP A 773 -25.22 -6.69 24.88
CA ASP A 773 -23.92 -6.16 24.47
C ASP A 773 -23.15 -5.44 25.59
N SER A 774 -23.67 -5.45 26.83
CA SER A 774 -22.98 -4.91 28.03
C SER A 774 -22.59 -3.42 27.96
N ARG A 775 -23.35 -2.59 27.24
CA ARG A 775 -23.12 -1.14 27.15
C ARG A 775 -23.51 -0.39 28.42
N TRP A 776 -24.54 -0.86 29.10
CA TRP A 776 -24.96 -0.32 30.38
C TRP A 776 -24.02 -0.80 31.49
N THR A 777 -23.19 0.11 31.97
CA THR A 777 -22.59 -0.01 33.29
C THR A 777 -23.63 0.53 34.28
N ALA A 778 -24.19 -0.33 35.12
CA ALA A 778 -25.21 0.07 36.09
C ALA A 778 -24.59 0.97 37.17
N PRO A 779 -24.78 2.31 37.16
CA PRO A 779 -24.14 3.19 38.13
C PRO A 779 -24.97 3.33 39.40
N GLY A 780 -26.01 2.49 39.60
CA GLY A 780 -27.04 2.66 40.63
C GLY A 780 -27.99 1.46 40.74
N ARG A 781 -29.30 1.71 40.88
CA ARG A 781 -30.38 0.73 41.17
C ARG A 781 -30.73 -0.27 40.05
N GLN A 782 -30.01 -0.28 38.95
CA GLN A 782 -30.38 -1.02 37.73
C GLN A 782 -29.74 -2.41 37.69
N ILE A 783 -30.51 -3.42 37.32
CA ILE A 783 -30.00 -4.77 37.03
C ILE A 783 -29.91 -4.91 35.51
N VAL A 784 -28.72 -5.20 34.99
CA VAL A 784 -28.49 -5.36 33.54
C VAL A 784 -28.40 -6.85 33.20
N LEU A 785 -29.30 -7.31 32.34
CA LEU A 785 -29.35 -8.68 31.85
C LEU A 785 -28.74 -8.74 30.45
N ARG A 786 -27.82 -9.69 30.24
CA ARG A 786 -26.96 -9.76 29.05
C ARG A 786 -27.36 -10.87 28.07
N ASP A 787 -28.54 -11.42 28.24
CA ASP A 787 -29.04 -12.50 27.40
C ASP A 787 -29.70 -11.97 26.13
N PRO A 788 -29.71 -12.76 25.04
CA PRO A 788 -30.48 -12.45 23.85
C PRO A 788 -31.97 -12.22 24.18
N ILE A 789 -32.54 -11.13 23.67
CA ILE A 789 -33.88 -10.65 24.06
C ILE A 789 -34.97 -11.70 23.79
N ALA A 790 -35.09 -12.18 22.55
CA ALA A 790 -36.18 -13.10 22.20
C ALA A 790 -36.10 -14.44 22.94
N PRO A 791 -34.94 -15.12 23.02
CA PRO A 791 -34.79 -16.33 23.82
C PRO A 791 -35.09 -16.14 25.31
N LEU A 792 -34.61 -15.05 25.93
CA LEU A 792 -34.84 -14.75 27.35
C LEU A 792 -36.33 -14.53 27.63
N LEU A 793 -36.94 -13.60 26.91
CA LEU A 793 -38.36 -13.28 27.06
C LEU A 793 -39.25 -14.49 26.72
N GLY A 794 -38.81 -15.34 25.79
CA GLY A 794 -39.45 -16.60 25.45
C GLY A 794 -39.72 -17.52 26.65
N ARG A 795 -38.86 -17.49 27.68
CA ARG A 795 -38.94 -18.33 28.89
C ARG A 795 -39.70 -17.71 30.06
N ILE A 796 -40.09 -16.44 29.97
CA ILE A 796 -40.82 -15.73 31.04
C ILE A 796 -42.31 -16.01 30.91
N SER A 797 -42.97 -16.29 32.04
CA SER A 797 -44.42 -16.48 32.15
C SER A 797 -44.95 -15.62 33.29
N PRO A 798 -45.25 -14.33 33.04
CA PRO A 798 -45.64 -13.41 34.10
C PRO A 798 -47.04 -13.74 34.63
N SER A 799 -47.26 -13.45 35.93
CA SER A 799 -48.60 -13.53 36.51
C SER A 799 -49.49 -12.38 35.97
N PRO A 800 -50.81 -12.60 35.78
CA PRO A 800 -51.70 -11.54 35.32
C PRO A 800 -51.79 -10.37 36.32
N ALA A 801 -51.55 -9.13 35.88
CA ALA A 801 -51.69 -7.95 36.73
C ALA A 801 -53.16 -7.51 36.96
N LYS A 802 -53.34 -6.62 37.95
CA LYS A 802 -54.63 -5.98 38.27
C LYS A 802 -55.08 -5.08 37.10
N PRO A 803 -56.30 -5.23 36.54
CA PRO A 803 -56.77 -4.50 35.34
C PRO A 803 -56.72 -2.97 35.44
N CYS A 804 -56.87 -2.42 36.65
CA CYS A 804 -57.00 -0.98 36.88
C CYS A 804 -55.75 -0.15 36.49
N TRP A 805 -54.55 -0.73 36.58
CA TRP A 805 -53.32 -0.05 36.17
C TRP A 805 -53.27 0.11 34.65
N THR A 806 -53.44 -0.98 33.91
CA THR A 806 -53.38 -0.97 32.45
C THR A 806 -54.48 -0.13 31.83
N ASP A 807 -55.70 -0.17 32.39
CA ASP A 807 -56.85 0.55 31.85
C ASP A 807 -56.71 2.08 31.93
N SER A 808 -56.02 2.60 32.96
CA SER A 808 -55.76 4.04 33.06
C SER A 808 -54.81 4.51 31.96
N TRP A 809 -53.75 3.75 31.68
CA TRP A 809 -52.79 4.01 30.60
C TRP A 809 -53.46 3.93 29.22
N LYS A 810 -54.29 2.91 28.98
CA LYS A 810 -55.10 2.77 27.76
C LYS A 810 -56.00 3.98 27.53
N SER A 811 -56.66 4.44 28.61
CA SER A 811 -57.53 5.61 28.53
C SER A 811 -56.75 6.89 28.22
N ALA A 812 -55.58 7.07 28.82
CA ALA A 812 -54.72 8.22 28.58
C ALA A 812 -54.18 8.24 27.14
N GLU A 813 -53.66 7.10 26.65
CA GLU A 813 -53.21 6.93 25.26
C GLU A 813 -54.32 7.29 24.26
N ARG A 814 -55.54 6.79 24.45
CA ARG A 814 -56.67 7.10 23.56
C ARG A 814 -56.95 8.61 23.47
N ARG A 815 -57.02 9.30 24.61
CA ARG A 815 -57.27 10.75 24.66
C ARG A 815 -56.15 11.55 23.99
N LEU A 816 -54.90 11.18 24.23
CA LEU A 816 -53.75 11.86 23.63
C LEU A 816 -53.60 11.57 22.13
N ARG A 817 -54.00 10.40 21.65
CA ARG A 817 -54.09 10.10 20.22
C ARG A 817 -55.14 10.98 19.52
N GLU A 818 -56.30 11.16 20.14
CA GLU A 818 -57.33 12.08 19.62
C GLU A 818 -56.81 13.52 19.57
N ARG A 819 -56.15 13.99 20.63
CA ARG A 819 -55.51 15.31 20.67
C ARG A 819 -54.44 15.46 19.59
N ARG A 820 -53.55 14.46 19.43
CA ARG A 820 -52.53 14.41 18.37
C ARG A 820 -53.12 14.62 16.98
N ARG A 821 -54.18 13.88 16.65
CA ARG A 821 -54.87 14.00 15.36
C ARG A 821 -55.50 15.38 15.19
N SER A 822 -56.12 15.92 16.23
CA SER A 822 -56.71 17.26 16.20
C SER A 822 -55.65 18.33 15.97
N GLU A 823 -54.54 18.33 16.72
CA GLU A 823 -53.52 19.37 16.57
C GLU A 823 -52.77 19.27 15.23
N ARG A 824 -52.57 18.06 14.72
CA ARG A 824 -52.07 17.86 13.36
C ARG A 824 -52.98 18.52 12.32
N GLY A 825 -54.30 18.45 12.48
CA GLY A 825 -55.27 19.10 11.61
C GLY A 825 -55.37 20.62 11.80
N ASN A 826 -55.23 21.09 13.05
CA ASN A 826 -55.29 22.53 13.39
C ASN A 826 -54.05 23.31 12.91
N HIS A 827 -52.92 22.63 12.74
CA HIS A 827 -51.63 23.22 12.38
C HIS A 827 -51.06 22.59 11.08
N PRO A 828 -51.75 22.74 9.93
CA PRO A 828 -51.40 22.03 8.69
C PRO A 828 -50.07 22.46 8.06
N HIS A 829 -49.50 23.61 8.44
CA HIS A 829 -48.19 24.07 7.95
C HIS A 829 -47.04 23.77 8.93
N SER A 830 -47.32 23.04 10.01
CA SER A 830 -46.30 22.60 10.97
C SER A 830 -45.43 21.46 10.42
N GLU A 831 -44.21 21.32 10.97
CA GLU A 831 -43.34 20.17 10.70
C GLU A 831 -43.96 18.85 11.17
N LEU A 832 -44.82 18.90 12.20
CA LEU A 832 -45.58 17.75 12.69
C LEU A 832 -46.60 17.27 11.65
N ALA A 833 -47.31 18.18 10.99
CA ALA A 833 -48.25 17.85 9.92
C ALA A 833 -47.54 17.23 8.71
N VAL A 834 -46.40 17.80 8.32
CA VAL A 834 -45.51 17.26 7.27
C VAL A 834 -45.05 15.84 7.62
N THR A 835 -44.53 15.65 8.83
CA THR A 835 -44.05 14.34 9.31
C THR A 835 -45.17 13.30 9.31
N GLY A 836 -46.35 13.66 9.85
CA GLY A 836 -47.51 12.77 9.84
C GLY A 836 -47.94 12.41 8.42
N MET A 837 -47.89 13.35 7.46
CA MET A 837 -48.24 13.07 6.06
C MET A 837 -47.34 12.01 5.45
N ILE A 838 -46.03 12.09 5.71
CA ILE A 838 -45.04 11.11 5.25
C ILE A 838 -45.33 9.74 5.86
N LEU A 839 -45.51 9.67 7.19
CA LEU A 839 -45.76 8.41 7.91
C LEU A 839 -47.05 7.71 7.47
N ASP A 840 -48.06 8.45 7.00
CA ASP A 840 -49.32 7.88 6.52
C ASP A 840 -49.23 7.28 5.11
N HIS A 841 -48.27 7.73 4.27
CA HIS A 841 -48.27 7.45 2.82
C HIS A 841 -47.01 6.77 2.30
N GLU A 842 -45.92 6.78 3.06
CA GLU A 842 -44.62 6.26 2.64
C GLU A 842 -44.24 5.03 3.49
N PRO A 843 -44.02 3.86 2.86
CA PRO A 843 -43.78 2.61 3.59
C PRO A 843 -42.37 2.52 4.17
N MET A 844 -41.38 3.18 3.55
CA MET A 844 -39.98 3.13 3.93
C MET A 844 -39.48 4.54 4.20
N VAL A 845 -39.16 4.83 5.46
CA VAL A 845 -38.75 6.15 5.91
C VAL A 845 -37.41 6.07 6.63
N TRP A 846 -36.52 6.99 6.33
CA TRP A 846 -35.35 7.27 7.17
C TRP A 846 -35.52 8.66 7.77
N VAL A 847 -35.18 8.82 9.05
CA VAL A 847 -35.32 10.10 9.76
C VAL A 847 -34.00 10.55 10.36
N GLY A 848 -33.69 11.82 10.14
CA GLY A 848 -32.51 12.48 10.69
C GLY A 848 -32.62 12.78 12.19
N SER A 849 -31.46 12.97 12.81
CA SER A 849 -31.33 13.46 14.19
C SER A 849 -31.96 14.85 14.38
N SER A 850 -31.94 15.38 15.61
CA SER A 850 -32.55 16.67 15.97
C SER A 850 -34.09 16.63 16.04
N LEU A 851 -34.80 17.65 15.55
CA LEU A 851 -36.27 17.72 15.57
C LEU A 851 -36.97 16.64 14.72
N PRO A 852 -36.54 16.28 13.50
CA PRO A 852 -37.22 15.29 12.66
C PRO A 852 -37.55 13.96 13.38
N VAL A 853 -36.60 13.35 14.09
CA VAL A 853 -36.87 12.11 14.84
C VAL A 853 -37.82 12.32 16.02
N ARG A 854 -37.84 13.51 16.62
CA ARG A 854 -38.81 13.88 17.67
C ARG A 854 -40.21 14.07 17.09
N HIS A 855 -40.30 14.62 15.88
CA HIS A 855 -41.57 14.71 15.14
C HIS A 855 -42.11 13.32 14.83
N VAL A 856 -41.26 12.40 14.36
CA VAL A 856 -41.63 11.00 14.15
C VAL A 856 -42.12 10.37 15.46
N ASN A 857 -41.37 10.52 16.55
CA ASN A 857 -41.77 9.98 17.85
C ASN A 857 -43.12 10.57 18.32
N ALA A 858 -43.37 11.85 18.08
CA ALA A 858 -44.61 12.52 18.45
C ALA A 858 -45.80 12.14 17.56
N MET A 859 -45.58 11.86 16.27
CA MET A 859 -46.64 11.69 15.27
C MET A 859 -46.96 10.22 14.96
N MET A 860 -45.99 9.31 15.01
CA MET A 860 -46.18 7.92 14.59
C MET A 860 -47.19 7.20 15.47
N GLU A 861 -48.30 6.79 14.88
CA GLU A 861 -49.42 6.12 15.55
C GLU A 861 -49.26 4.59 15.61
N PRO A 862 -50.01 3.91 16.50
CA PRO A 862 -50.15 2.46 16.46
C PRO A 862 -50.72 1.97 15.13
N GLY A 863 -50.12 0.94 14.55
CA GLY A 863 -50.49 0.38 13.24
C GLY A 863 -49.98 1.20 12.06
N CYS A 864 -49.04 2.13 12.26
CA CYS A 864 -48.38 2.82 11.16
C CYS A 864 -47.71 1.82 10.21
N GLY A 865 -48.02 1.90 8.93
CA GLY A 865 -47.45 1.02 7.90
C GLY A 865 -45.99 1.31 7.54
N ALA A 866 -45.43 2.42 8.05
CA ALA A 866 -44.06 2.82 7.77
C ALA A 866 -43.05 2.04 8.62
N THR A 867 -42.00 1.54 7.97
CA THR A 867 -40.75 1.15 8.62
C THR A 867 -39.84 2.37 8.69
N VAL A 868 -39.43 2.74 9.90
CA VAL A 868 -38.69 3.99 10.14
C VAL A 868 -37.34 3.70 10.78
N TRP A 869 -36.25 4.10 10.11
CA TRP A 869 -34.90 4.02 10.63
C TRP A 869 -34.31 5.40 10.93
N GLY A 870 -33.29 5.47 11.77
CA GLY A 870 -32.53 6.70 12.00
C GLY A 870 -31.26 6.45 12.81
N ASN A 871 -30.29 7.37 12.72
CA ASN A 871 -29.03 7.26 13.46
C ASN A 871 -29.21 7.73 14.90
N ARG A 872 -29.37 6.78 15.82
CA ARG A 872 -29.62 7.01 17.26
C ARG A 872 -28.55 6.39 18.17
N GLY A 873 -27.45 5.90 17.60
CA GLY A 873 -26.29 5.46 18.37
C GLY A 873 -25.57 6.64 19.02
N ALA A 874 -24.95 7.48 18.19
CA ALA A 874 -24.28 8.72 18.58
C ALA A 874 -25.11 9.97 18.27
N CYS A 875 -26.21 9.82 17.53
CA CYS A 875 -27.17 10.91 17.25
C CYS A 875 -26.59 12.06 16.41
N GLY A 876 -25.59 11.79 15.58
CA GLY A 876 -24.96 12.76 14.69
C GLY A 876 -25.90 13.30 13.61
N ILE A 877 -25.60 14.49 13.10
CA ILE A 877 -26.26 15.06 11.90
C ILE A 877 -25.51 14.73 10.60
N ASP A 878 -24.29 14.21 10.75
CA ASP A 878 -23.42 13.76 9.69
C ASP A 878 -23.91 12.46 9.05
N GLY A 879 -23.62 12.28 7.75
CA GLY A 879 -23.95 11.05 7.06
C GLY A 879 -25.44 10.80 6.82
N ALA A 880 -26.30 11.82 6.99
CA ALA A 880 -27.75 11.65 6.92
C ALA A 880 -28.23 11.19 5.53
N ILE A 881 -27.74 11.83 4.46
CA ILE A 881 -28.11 11.49 3.09
C ILE A 881 -27.47 10.16 2.71
N ALA A 882 -26.19 9.97 3.06
CA ALA A 882 -25.48 8.72 2.82
C ALA A 882 -26.16 7.51 3.49
N THR A 883 -26.54 7.62 4.76
CA THR A 883 -27.23 6.53 5.47
C THR A 883 -28.57 6.22 4.84
N ALA A 884 -29.37 7.23 4.50
CA ALA A 884 -30.67 7.02 3.85
C ALA A 884 -30.52 6.35 2.48
N ALA A 885 -29.54 6.79 1.69
CA ALA A 885 -29.20 6.18 0.41
C ALA A 885 -28.76 4.71 0.60
N GLY A 886 -27.97 4.43 1.64
CA GLY A 886 -27.55 3.08 2.01
C GLY A 886 -28.73 2.20 2.38
N CYS A 887 -29.67 2.69 3.20
CA CYS A 887 -30.88 1.96 3.55
C CYS A 887 -31.68 1.58 2.30
N ALA A 888 -31.88 2.53 1.39
CA ALA A 888 -32.60 2.34 0.12
C ALA A 888 -31.92 1.31 -0.80
N LEU A 889 -30.59 1.38 -0.92
CA LEU A 889 -29.79 0.39 -1.64
C LEU A 889 -29.93 -1.00 -1.03
N GLY A 890 -29.83 -1.12 0.30
CA GLY A 890 -29.90 -2.40 1.00
C GLY A 890 -31.25 -3.12 0.82
N ILE A 891 -32.35 -2.38 0.84
CA ILE A 891 -33.69 -2.95 0.61
C ILE A 891 -34.05 -3.09 -0.87
N GLY A 892 -33.28 -2.48 -1.78
CA GLY A 892 -33.59 -2.44 -3.22
C GLY A 892 -34.92 -1.77 -3.55
N GLN A 893 -35.37 -0.84 -2.72
CA GLN A 893 -36.67 -0.16 -2.82
C GLN A 893 -36.52 1.33 -2.56
N ARG A 894 -37.51 2.08 -3.05
CA ARG A 894 -37.63 3.51 -2.81
C ARG A 894 -37.72 3.82 -1.32
N LEU A 895 -37.03 4.88 -0.91
CA LEU A 895 -37.06 5.39 0.45
C LEU A 895 -37.28 6.91 0.50
N VAL A 896 -38.01 7.38 1.52
CA VAL A 896 -38.15 8.80 1.83
C VAL A 896 -37.32 9.15 3.05
N ALA A 897 -36.37 10.07 2.91
CA ALA A 897 -35.54 10.57 4.00
C ALA A 897 -36.09 11.91 4.51
N LEU A 898 -36.41 12.00 5.80
CA LEU A 898 -36.87 13.23 6.45
C LEU A 898 -35.77 13.80 7.33
N MET A 899 -35.29 15.01 7.03
CA MET A 899 -34.20 15.65 7.78
C MET A 899 -34.35 17.17 7.87
N GLY A 900 -33.56 17.82 8.73
CA GLY A 900 -33.46 19.28 8.78
C GLY A 900 -32.47 19.82 7.75
N ASP A 901 -32.56 21.13 7.51
CA ASP A 901 -31.66 21.91 6.65
C ASP A 901 -30.17 21.78 6.99
N LEU A 902 -29.76 21.88 8.26
CA LEU A 902 -28.35 21.75 8.65
C LEU A 902 -27.82 20.33 8.46
N SER A 903 -28.64 19.30 8.71
CA SER A 903 -28.28 17.91 8.40
C SER A 903 -28.10 17.71 6.89
N PHE A 904 -28.99 18.29 6.08
CA PHE A 904 -28.88 18.26 4.63
C PHE A 904 -27.58 18.93 4.16
N LEU A 905 -27.28 20.14 4.65
CA LEU A 905 -26.06 20.88 4.29
C LEU A 905 -24.78 20.13 4.71
N HIS A 906 -24.78 19.51 5.88
CA HIS A 906 -23.62 18.79 6.40
C HIS A 906 -23.22 17.61 5.51
N ASP A 907 -24.19 16.94 4.89
CA ASP A 907 -23.98 15.71 4.12
C ASP A 907 -24.35 15.86 2.63
N VAL A 908 -24.45 17.09 2.14
CA VAL A 908 -24.92 17.37 0.78
C VAL A 908 -24.04 16.73 -0.31
N GLY A 909 -22.76 16.53 -0.02
CA GLY A 909 -21.82 15.82 -0.91
C GLY A 909 -22.27 14.39 -1.25
N SER A 910 -23.03 13.73 -0.38
CA SER A 910 -23.53 12.38 -0.59
C SER A 910 -24.63 12.29 -1.65
N LEU A 911 -25.22 13.43 -2.09
CA LEU A 911 -26.08 13.47 -3.28
C LEU A 911 -25.33 12.96 -4.52
N ASN A 912 -24.02 13.22 -4.62
CA ASN A 912 -23.20 12.71 -5.72
C ASN A 912 -23.15 11.17 -5.69
N ALA A 913 -22.96 10.58 -4.51
CA ALA A 913 -22.92 9.13 -4.34
C ALA A 913 -24.28 8.49 -4.65
N ALA A 914 -25.36 9.01 -4.05
CA ALA A 914 -26.71 8.52 -4.28
C ALA A 914 -27.12 8.57 -5.77
N ARG A 915 -26.79 9.68 -6.47
CA ARG A 915 -27.05 9.82 -7.91
C ARG A 915 -26.22 8.82 -8.73
N SER A 916 -24.93 8.72 -8.44
CA SER A 916 -24.00 7.85 -9.20
C SER A 916 -24.36 6.38 -9.05
N LEU A 917 -24.83 5.98 -7.87
CA LEU A 917 -25.32 4.64 -7.57
C LEU A 917 -26.78 4.41 -7.99
N LYS A 918 -27.43 5.41 -8.61
CA LYS A 918 -28.82 5.35 -9.10
C LYS A 918 -29.83 4.94 -8.02
N VAL A 919 -29.64 5.44 -6.81
CA VAL A 919 -30.54 5.17 -5.70
C VAL A 919 -31.90 5.85 -5.92
N ASP A 920 -33.00 5.14 -5.67
CA ASP A 920 -34.34 5.72 -5.63
C ASP A 920 -34.61 6.31 -4.24
N LEU A 921 -34.30 7.60 -4.09
CA LEU A 921 -34.31 8.31 -2.81
C LEU A 921 -35.00 9.65 -2.95
N THR A 922 -35.96 9.93 -2.08
CA THR A 922 -36.55 11.28 -1.95
C THR A 922 -36.16 11.89 -0.61
N VAL A 923 -35.38 12.96 -0.65
CA VAL A 923 -34.94 13.71 0.53
C VAL A 923 -35.92 14.85 0.79
N VAL A 924 -36.71 14.75 1.84
CA VAL A 924 -37.57 15.82 2.35
C VAL A 924 -36.79 16.60 3.41
N VAL A 925 -36.52 17.86 3.11
CA VAL A 925 -35.78 18.78 3.98
C VAL A 925 -36.77 19.72 4.65
N LEU A 926 -36.82 19.71 5.97
CA LEU A 926 -37.52 20.71 6.77
C LEU A 926 -36.62 21.95 6.87
N ASP A 927 -36.93 22.95 6.04
CA ASP A 927 -36.20 24.22 5.96
C ASP A 927 -36.85 25.22 6.92
N ASN A 928 -36.31 25.29 8.14
CA ASN A 928 -36.71 26.26 9.14
C ASN A 928 -35.67 27.37 9.36
N GLY A 929 -34.54 27.32 8.64
CA GLY A 929 -33.52 28.35 8.57
C GLY A 929 -32.33 28.15 9.51
N GLY A 930 -32.19 26.98 10.14
CA GLY A 930 -31.11 26.66 11.07
C GLY A 930 -31.44 25.57 12.10
N GLY A 931 -30.68 25.51 13.19
CA GLY A 931 -30.84 24.56 14.28
C GLY A 931 -32.00 24.91 15.21
N ALA A 932 -33.26 24.84 14.75
CA ALA A 932 -34.44 25.19 15.56
C ALA A 932 -34.62 24.38 16.86
N ILE A 933 -33.94 23.22 16.98
CA ILE A 933 -33.88 22.50 18.26
C ILE A 933 -33.32 23.37 19.39
N PHE A 934 -32.39 24.27 19.08
CA PHE A 934 -31.70 25.08 20.07
C PHE A 934 -32.58 26.18 20.65
N ASP A 935 -33.70 26.55 20.01
CA ASP A 935 -34.69 27.47 20.58
C ASP A 935 -35.31 26.90 21.88
N SER A 936 -35.17 25.59 22.13
CA SER A 936 -35.58 24.94 23.37
C SER A 936 -34.53 24.93 24.49
N LEU A 937 -33.31 25.43 24.24
CA LEU A 937 -32.20 25.42 25.22
C LEU A 937 -32.57 26.17 26.51
N PRO A 938 -32.34 25.57 27.70
CA PRO A 938 -32.60 26.23 28.98
C PRO A 938 -31.87 27.57 29.12
N TYR A 939 -30.63 27.66 28.63
CA TYR A 939 -29.85 28.89 28.69
C TYR A 939 -30.53 30.04 27.91
N LEU A 940 -30.96 29.80 26.67
CA LEU A 940 -31.64 30.84 25.88
C LEU A 940 -32.96 31.26 26.53
N LYS A 941 -33.71 30.32 27.11
CA LYS A 941 -34.92 30.63 27.88
C LYS A 941 -34.63 31.44 29.16
N SER A 942 -33.45 31.28 29.76
CA SER A 942 -33.05 31.95 31.00
C SER A 942 -32.54 33.38 30.83
N LEU A 943 -32.31 33.85 29.60
CA LEU A 943 -31.72 35.17 29.38
C LEU A 943 -32.63 36.33 29.80
N HIS A 944 -33.94 36.10 30.05
CA HIS A 944 -34.94 37.12 30.44
C HIS A 944 -34.90 38.40 29.58
N GLN A 945 -34.35 38.33 28.37
CA GLN A 945 -34.26 39.43 27.41
C GLN A 945 -35.41 39.32 26.41
N PRO A 946 -35.96 40.44 25.93
CA PRO A 946 -36.86 40.43 24.79
C PRO A 946 -36.19 39.73 23.59
N THR A 947 -36.93 38.82 22.95
CA THR A 947 -36.42 37.98 21.85
C THR A 947 -36.04 38.77 20.61
N ASP A 948 -36.41 40.03 20.52
CA ASP A 948 -36.14 40.97 19.44
C ASP A 948 -34.87 41.83 19.66
N THR A 949 -34.17 41.68 20.78
CA THR A 949 -32.91 42.40 21.01
C THR A 949 -31.76 41.87 20.16
N GLU A 950 -30.88 42.76 19.67
CA GLU A 950 -29.70 42.38 18.89
C GLU A 950 -28.80 41.39 19.65
N ASP A 951 -28.62 41.58 20.96
CA ASP A 951 -27.76 40.72 21.77
C ASP A 951 -28.35 39.32 21.94
N PHE A 952 -29.66 39.20 22.16
CA PHE A 952 -30.34 37.91 22.17
C PHE A 952 -30.19 37.19 20.83
N GLN A 953 -30.38 37.91 19.71
CA GLN A 953 -30.23 37.33 18.37
C GLN A 953 -28.79 36.89 18.09
N ARG A 954 -27.78 37.68 18.47
CA ARG A 954 -26.37 37.29 18.34
C ARG A 954 -26.05 36.02 19.12
N ILE A 955 -26.51 35.91 20.37
CA ILE A 955 -26.29 34.72 21.20
C ILE A 955 -27.03 33.51 20.61
N ARG A 956 -28.28 33.70 20.17
CA ARG A 956 -29.07 32.66 19.51
C ARG A 956 -28.37 32.14 18.26
N ASP A 957 -27.81 33.02 17.44
CA ASP A 957 -27.15 32.65 16.18
C ASP A 957 -25.90 31.78 16.38
N LEU A 958 -25.23 31.84 17.54
CA LEU A 958 -24.11 30.94 17.89
C LEU A 958 -24.51 29.46 17.94
N PHE A 959 -25.79 29.17 18.20
CA PHE A 959 -26.34 27.81 18.28
C PHE A 959 -27.24 27.52 17.08
N TYR A 960 -28.14 28.44 16.77
CA TYR A 960 -29.10 28.31 15.68
C TYR A 960 -28.41 28.25 14.32
N THR A 961 -27.24 28.88 14.15
CA THR A 961 -26.41 28.76 12.95
C THR A 961 -27.18 29.04 11.64
N PRO A 962 -27.78 30.23 11.48
CA PRO A 962 -28.56 30.55 10.29
C PRO A 962 -27.69 30.51 9.03
N HIS A 963 -28.14 29.83 7.98
CA HIS A 963 -27.29 29.53 6.80
C HIS A 963 -27.61 30.38 5.55
N ASN A 964 -28.84 30.90 5.41
CA ASN A 964 -29.29 31.73 4.27
C ASN A 964 -29.01 31.13 2.87
N GLN A 965 -28.96 29.80 2.76
CA GLN A 965 -28.63 29.09 1.52
C GLN A 965 -29.87 28.74 0.70
N ASP A 966 -29.75 28.72 -0.63
CA ASP A 966 -30.77 28.14 -1.50
C ASP A 966 -30.55 26.62 -1.66
N LEU A 967 -31.14 25.86 -0.76
CA LEU A 967 -31.00 24.39 -0.70
C LEU A 967 -31.44 23.70 -2.02
N ALA A 968 -32.45 24.25 -2.70
CA ALA A 968 -32.91 23.73 -3.98
C ALA A 968 -31.87 23.94 -5.09
N ALA A 969 -31.21 25.11 -5.11
CA ALA A 969 -30.11 25.37 -6.05
C ALA A 969 -28.89 24.49 -5.76
N ILE A 970 -28.58 24.26 -4.48
CA ILE A 970 -27.48 23.35 -4.09
C ILE A 970 -27.75 21.94 -4.59
N ALA A 971 -28.95 21.39 -4.39
CA ALA A 971 -29.32 20.07 -4.92
C ALA A 971 -29.15 19.99 -6.45
N ARG A 972 -29.59 21.03 -7.18
CA ARG A 972 -29.39 21.14 -8.64
C ARG A 972 -27.91 21.23 -9.02
N GLY A 973 -27.06 21.83 -8.19
CA GLY A 973 -25.60 21.86 -8.36
C GLY A 973 -24.97 20.46 -8.36
N PHE A 974 -25.57 19.50 -7.63
CA PHE A 974 -25.20 18.08 -7.68
C PHE A 974 -25.93 17.31 -8.80
N GLY A 975 -26.62 18.01 -9.71
CA GLY A 975 -27.41 17.43 -10.80
C GLY A 975 -28.59 16.59 -10.31
N VAL A 976 -29.14 16.91 -9.15
CA VAL A 976 -30.31 16.28 -8.55
C VAL A 976 -31.50 17.24 -8.63
N ARG A 977 -32.72 16.71 -8.84
CA ARG A 977 -33.94 17.53 -8.83
C ARG A 977 -34.12 18.15 -7.44
N GLY A 978 -34.29 19.46 -7.39
CA GLY A 978 -34.47 20.21 -6.14
C GLY A 978 -35.63 21.18 -6.26
N ASP A 979 -36.71 20.92 -5.53
CA ASP A 979 -37.96 21.70 -5.58
C ASP A 979 -38.30 22.27 -4.21
N ARG A 980 -38.74 23.53 -4.18
CA ARG A 980 -39.37 24.12 -2.99
C ARG A 980 -40.86 23.80 -3.03
N ILE A 981 -41.38 23.28 -1.93
CA ILE A 981 -42.76 22.82 -1.83
C ILE A 981 -43.38 23.36 -0.54
N ASP A 982 -44.58 23.94 -0.62
CA ASP A 982 -45.35 24.30 0.56
C ASP A 982 -45.89 23.05 1.25
N PRO A 983 -46.02 23.02 2.59
CA PRO A 983 -46.50 21.84 3.32
C PRO A 983 -47.80 21.22 2.78
N HIS A 984 -48.70 22.03 2.22
CA HIS A 984 -49.96 21.58 1.63
C HIS A 984 -49.77 20.72 0.36
N ASP A 985 -48.76 21.05 -0.45
CA ASP A 985 -48.49 20.43 -1.75
C ASP A 985 -47.53 19.23 -1.65
N LEU A 986 -47.02 18.94 -0.45
CA LEU A 986 -46.05 17.86 -0.21
C LEU A 986 -46.54 16.51 -0.74
N ARG A 987 -47.84 16.21 -0.60
CA ARG A 987 -48.40 14.94 -1.08
C ARG A 987 -48.23 14.78 -2.59
N ASP A 988 -48.47 15.84 -3.35
CA ASP A 988 -48.33 15.82 -4.79
C ASP A 988 -46.85 15.88 -5.20
N GLY A 989 -46.01 16.59 -4.44
CA GLY A 989 -44.55 16.51 -4.56
C GLY A 989 -44.01 15.08 -4.42
N LEU A 990 -44.45 14.35 -3.39
CA LEU A 990 -44.07 12.95 -3.16
C LEU A 990 -44.55 12.04 -4.30
N LYS A 991 -45.79 12.23 -4.80
CA LYS A 991 -46.29 11.49 -5.98
C LYS A 991 -45.47 11.76 -7.23
N GLN A 992 -45.10 13.02 -7.48
CA GLN A 992 -44.27 13.38 -8.63
C GLN A 992 -42.87 12.77 -8.52
N ALA A 993 -42.26 12.84 -7.34
CA ALA A 993 -40.99 12.20 -7.07
C ALA A 993 -41.10 10.67 -7.27
N ARG A 994 -42.24 10.05 -6.93
CA ARG A 994 -42.49 8.61 -7.12
C ARG A 994 -42.62 8.22 -8.60
N ALA A 995 -43.11 9.13 -9.43
CA ALA A 995 -43.22 8.92 -10.87
C ALA A 995 -41.87 9.02 -11.61
N GLN A 996 -40.82 9.53 -10.96
CA GLN A 996 -39.49 9.75 -11.54
C GLN A 996 -38.43 9.04 -10.69
N PRO A 997 -38.08 7.78 -11.01
CA PRO A 997 -37.09 7.02 -10.26
C PRO A 997 -35.73 7.73 -10.22
N GLY A 998 -35.09 7.71 -9.06
CA GLY A 998 -33.79 8.33 -8.82
C GLY A 998 -33.79 9.23 -7.59
N VAL A 999 -32.81 10.13 -7.50
CA VAL A 999 -32.68 11.04 -6.36
C VAL A 999 -33.48 12.32 -6.61
N SER A 1000 -34.28 12.74 -5.64
CA SER A 1000 -34.97 14.03 -5.63
C SER A 1000 -34.93 14.66 -4.24
N VAL A 1001 -34.94 16.00 -4.20
CA VAL A 1001 -34.93 16.77 -2.95
C VAL A 1001 -36.15 17.70 -2.94
N LEU A 1002 -36.97 17.56 -1.90
CA LEU A 1002 -38.14 18.40 -1.65
C LEU A 1002 -37.86 19.27 -0.43
N ILE A 1003 -37.74 20.57 -0.65
CA ILE A 1003 -37.44 21.56 0.37
C ILE A 1003 -38.77 22.11 0.88
N VAL A 1004 -39.17 21.70 2.08
CA VAL A 1004 -40.43 22.07 2.70
C VAL A 1004 -40.20 23.23 3.65
N LYS A 1005 -40.73 24.39 3.28
CA LYS A 1005 -40.68 25.59 4.13
C LYS A 1005 -41.81 25.52 5.15
N SER A 1006 -41.52 24.95 6.31
CA SER A 1006 -42.49 24.83 7.41
C SER A 1006 -42.73 26.18 8.09
N ASN A 1007 -43.80 26.28 8.87
CA ASN A 1007 -44.03 27.42 9.76
C ASN A 1007 -43.54 27.07 11.19
N PRO A 1008 -42.40 27.63 11.66
CA PRO A 1008 -41.88 27.33 13.00
C PRO A 1008 -42.86 27.72 14.10
N ARG A 1009 -43.62 28.82 13.94
CA ARG A 1009 -44.60 29.27 14.95
C ARG A 1009 -45.75 28.27 15.10
N GLU A 1010 -46.27 27.74 13.99
CA GLU A 1010 -47.28 26.68 14.05
C GLU A 1010 -46.71 25.39 14.64
N THR A 1011 -45.46 25.06 14.33
CA THR A 1011 -44.78 23.88 14.88
C THR A 1011 -44.68 23.97 16.40
N PHE A 1012 -44.18 25.09 16.94
CA PHE A 1012 -44.10 25.28 18.39
C PHE A 1012 -45.48 25.37 19.05
N ALA A 1013 -46.46 26.05 18.44
CA ALA A 1013 -47.83 26.09 18.97
C ALA A 1013 -48.45 24.68 19.06
N ALA A 1014 -48.24 23.84 18.06
CA ALA A 1014 -48.69 22.45 18.08
C ALA A 1014 -47.98 21.66 19.20
N TYR A 1015 -46.67 21.87 19.40
CA TYR A 1015 -45.94 21.29 20.53
C TYR A 1015 -46.49 21.74 21.89
N ASP A 1016 -46.72 23.03 22.09
CA ASP A 1016 -47.21 23.55 23.37
C ASP A 1016 -48.58 22.96 23.70
N ARG A 1017 -49.45 22.84 22.70
CA ARG A 1017 -50.73 22.14 22.88
C ARG A 1017 -50.54 20.65 23.16
N LEU A 1018 -49.69 19.92 22.43
CA LEU A 1018 -49.55 18.48 22.66
C LEU A 1018 -48.96 18.13 24.02
N TYR A 1019 -48.01 18.94 24.50
CA TYR A 1019 -47.27 18.69 25.73
C TYR A 1019 -47.79 19.50 26.93
N GLY A 1020 -48.82 20.33 26.73
CA GLY A 1020 -49.44 21.14 27.78
C GLY A 1020 -48.52 22.23 28.35
N ARG A 1021 -47.71 22.85 27.49
CA ARG A 1021 -46.74 23.89 27.85
C ARG A 1021 -47.31 25.29 27.79
#